data_AF-A0A7V6B7E4-F1
#
_entry.id   AF-A0A7V6B7E4-F1
#
_cell.length_a   1.000
_cell.length_b   1.000
_cell.length_c   1.000
_cell.angle_alpha   90.00
_cell.angle_beta   90.00
_cell.angle_gamma   90.00
#
_symmetry.space_group_name_H-M   'P 1'
#
loop_
_entity.id
_entity.type
_entity.pdbx_description
1 polymer ?
#
loop_
_entity_poly.entity_id
_entity_poly.type
_entity_poly.pdbx_seq_one_letter_code
_entity_poly.pdbx_strand_id
1 'polypeptide(L)'
;MAKDTPPSVGALIRILKPAFKPLSQVRGSHTTPYRIDEELAVEAIKDYASSIGASPQRVEKATRRLAQRFIVKEGNIKEYVVKLKGGKESIIPRHYMSEAFGPVGYNLAPHVEKVIRDCGEACRPIPYLAYGTKEQQFAPDCLGELISALQENETEKRPETAVFLVIEDGRKTYLTVPDFLGKDPYLTKPLPDLQSLFDFQRHIRAFPVDANLRERLVAFFEAPITVGFRDVLRWFEGSRHPDIKFAEAEGIIRMCFQKHGHESFLPPEVNYYTVSGDYDEKSVRATIEANEHAIRAFASWFIAKAPLSWTLRKSNDDIFELSRAILEAHHDYPLFDVEPYSGVFSTATAKLALRVLLYGIAYLSGIELPERRVPINENLASRVKVVARFLEGLSANDREQFLDLVNSMLFEATMRGGVPTRDGGIAKFTRLDKTFYSFQEKAQYPITREGDLVEVLTLEDLVEGRFGTLDSHPDVLEKLVVLFVLVYRYFLDTGHVPDLRPDDAGRDLFIKGIWGYKTRNVIISTGFDRNKKPLSVVRFVDNKDQFKQYNPILDKDRPLGLAKYGLRLVHPLVEPAMQRSIGLFTSFVAQRQGLASGRFLSLTHKVTRTVNHVLKESVDGAFVHLRAIAHDLIDDATKGIENVLSRKR
;
A
#
# COMPACT_ATOMS: atom_id res chain seq x y z
N MET A 1 -37.57 -14.65 -13.18
CA MET A 1 -36.57 -13.57 -13.36
C MET A 1 -36.35 -12.92 -12.00
N ALA A 2 -35.15 -13.05 -11.44
CA ALA A 2 -34.83 -12.61 -10.07
C ALA A 2 -34.89 -11.08 -9.98
N LYS A 3 -35.94 -10.54 -9.34
CA LYS A 3 -36.19 -9.09 -9.22
C LYS A 3 -35.68 -8.45 -7.92
N ASP A 4 -35.14 -9.22 -6.97
CA ASP A 4 -35.05 -8.74 -5.58
C ASP A 4 -33.67 -8.83 -4.92
N THR A 5 -32.56 -8.86 -5.66
CA THR A 5 -31.22 -8.85 -5.04
C THR A 5 -30.38 -7.69 -5.58
N PRO A 6 -29.90 -6.76 -4.72
CA PRO A 6 -29.00 -5.71 -5.18
C PRO A 6 -27.76 -6.28 -5.86
N PRO A 7 -27.17 -5.55 -6.82
CA PRO A 7 -25.85 -5.92 -7.31
C PRO A 7 -24.89 -5.95 -6.13
N SER A 8 -24.14 -7.05 -6.00
CA SER A 8 -22.99 -7.08 -5.11
C SER A 8 -21.97 -6.02 -5.53
N VAL A 9 -21.09 -5.63 -4.60
CA VAL A 9 -20.00 -4.68 -4.92
C VAL A 9 -19.13 -5.16 -6.08
N GLY A 10 -18.82 -6.47 -6.14
CA GLY A 10 -18.10 -7.06 -7.28
C GLY A 10 -18.87 -6.93 -8.60
N ALA A 11 -20.19 -7.14 -8.60
CA ALA A 11 -21.03 -6.96 -9.79
C ALA A 11 -21.08 -5.49 -10.24
N LEU A 12 -21.18 -4.55 -9.29
CA LEU A 12 -21.16 -3.12 -9.59
C LEU A 12 -19.82 -2.67 -10.20
N ILE A 13 -18.70 -3.17 -9.66
CA ILE A 13 -17.37 -2.91 -10.21
C ILE A 13 -17.25 -3.46 -11.64
N ARG A 14 -17.79 -4.65 -11.91
CA ARG A 14 -17.85 -5.20 -13.26
C ARG A 14 -18.62 -4.31 -14.22
N ILE A 15 -19.78 -3.80 -13.81
CA ILE A 15 -20.59 -2.87 -14.62
C ILE A 15 -19.79 -1.61 -14.94
N LEU A 16 -19.05 -1.06 -13.96
CA LEU A 16 -18.22 0.13 -14.15
C LEU A 16 -16.91 -0.11 -14.91
N LYS A 17 -16.48 -1.38 -15.04
CA LYS A 17 -15.16 -1.75 -15.60
C LYS A 17 -14.87 -1.14 -16.99
N PRO A 18 -15.81 -1.04 -17.95
CA PRO A 18 -15.57 -0.42 -19.25
C PRO A 18 -15.16 1.07 -19.16
N ALA A 19 -15.58 1.75 -18.09
CA ALA A 19 -15.24 3.14 -17.82
C ALA A 19 -13.87 3.32 -17.16
N PHE A 20 -13.22 2.24 -16.70
CA PHE A 20 -11.90 2.34 -16.07
C PHE A 20 -10.81 2.47 -17.14
N LYS A 21 -10.23 3.67 -17.26
CA LYS A 21 -9.13 3.96 -18.18
C LYS A 21 -7.81 4.04 -17.41
N PRO A 22 -6.75 3.32 -17.80
CA PRO A 22 -5.46 3.36 -17.11
C PRO A 22 -4.93 4.80 -16.99
N LEU A 23 -4.41 5.18 -15.81
CA LEU A 23 -3.79 6.50 -15.61
C LEU A 23 -2.41 6.61 -16.27
N SER A 24 -1.73 5.49 -16.47
CA SER A 24 -0.43 5.40 -17.09
C SER A 24 -0.42 4.24 -18.08
N GLN A 25 0.42 4.33 -19.11
CA GLN A 25 0.73 3.19 -19.97
C GLN A 25 1.47 2.08 -19.21
N VAL A 26 2.12 2.43 -18.10
CA VAL A 26 2.85 1.51 -17.23
C VAL A 26 2.01 1.18 -15.98
N ARG A 27 1.68 -0.08 -15.78
CA ARG A 27 0.96 -0.63 -14.63
C ARG A 27 1.84 -0.62 -13.37
N GLY A 28 1.20 -0.55 -12.21
CA GLY A 28 1.89 -0.76 -10.93
C GLY A 28 2.14 -2.24 -10.66
N SER A 29 3.17 -2.55 -9.89
CA SER A 29 3.55 -3.95 -9.57
C SER A 29 2.45 -4.68 -8.77
N HIS A 30 1.80 -3.98 -7.84
CA HIS A 30 0.76 -4.55 -6.97
C HIS A 30 -0.66 -4.14 -7.35
N THR A 31 -0.82 -2.95 -7.91
CA THR A 31 -2.11 -2.39 -8.29
C THR A 31 -2.05 -1.70 -9.63
N THR A 32 -3.14 -1.76 -10.38
CA THR A 32 -3.32 -0.94 -11.57
C THR A 32 -4.25 0.24 -11.24
N PRO A 33 -3.77 1.49 -11.36
CA PRO A 33 -4.59 2.67 -11.10
C PRO A 33 -5.33 3.13 -12.37
N TYR A 34 -6.61 3.44 -12.23
CA TYR A 34 -7.50 3.87 -13.31
C TYR A 34 -8.18 5.19 -12.97
N ARG A 35 -8.34 6.05 -13.99
CA ARG A 35 -9.37 7.10 -13.98
C ARG A 35 -10.70 6.48 -14.36
N ILE A 36 -11.78 7.02 -13.80
CA ILE A 36 -13.13 6.66 -14.18
C ILE A 36 -13.57 7.66 -15.25
N ASP A 37 -13.85 7.15 -16.46
CA ASP A 37 -14.45 7.94 -17.53
C ASP A 37 -15.91 8.22 -17.20
N GLU A 38 -16.27 9.49 -17.05
CA GLU A 38 -17.56 9.89 -16.49
C GLU A 38 -18.73 9.47 -17.38
N GLU A 39 -18.67 9.73 -18.68
CA GLU A 39 -19.77 9.43 -19.60
C GLU A 39 -19.96 7.92 -19.76
N LEU A 40 -18.87 7.16 -19.93
CA LEU A 40 -18.95 5.70 -20.01
C LEU A 40 -19.46 5.07 -18.72
N ALA A 41 -19.10 5.63 -17.56
CA ALA A 41 -19.61 5.15 -16.28
C ALA A 41 -21.12 5.41 -16.15
N VAL A 42 -21.57 6.60 -16.51
CA VAL A 42 -22.99 6.99 -16.49
C VAL A 42 -23.81 6.11 -17.43
N GLU A 43 -23.32 5.88 -18.65
CA GLU A 43 -23.95 5.00 -19.64
C GLU A 43 -24.12 3.58 -19.09
N ALA A 44 -23.03 2.97 -18.63
CA ALA A 44 -23.04 1.60 -18.11
C ALA A 44 -24.01 1.42 -16.92
N ILE A 45 -24.07 2.39 -16.01
CA ILE A 45 -24.96 2.34 -14.86
C ILE A 45 -26.41 2.62 -15.25
N LYS A 46 -26.68 3.53 -16.19
CA LYS A 46 -28.05 3.80 -16.67
C LYS A 46 -28.66 2.60 -17.37
N ASP A 47 -27.87 1.88 -18.18
CA ASP A 47 -28.33 0.66 -18.84
C ASP A 47 -28.72 -0.39 -17.80
N TYR A 48 -27.88 -0.59 -16.79
CA TYR A 48 -28.19 -1.50 -15.69
C TYR A 48 -29.42 -1.03 -14.88
N ALA A 49 -29.50 0.25 -14.52
CA ALA A 49 -30.63 0.83 -13.80
C ALA A 49 -31.95 0.63 -14.55
N SER A 50 -31.94 0.81 -15.87
CA SER A 50 -33.11 0.59 -16.74
C SER A 50 -33.55 -0.87 -16.72
N SER A 51 -32.61 -1.81 -16.68
CA SER A 51 -32.90 -3.25 -16.62
C SER A 51 -33.59 -3.69 -15.31
N ILE A 52 -33.40 -2.93 -14.23
CA ILE A 52 -33.99 -3.20 -12.90
C ILE A 52 -35.11 -2.23 -12.51
N GLY A 53 -35.42 -1.23 -13.36
CA GLY A 53 -36.48 -0.25 -13.12
C GLY A 53 -36.15 0.86 -12.12
N ALA A 54 -34.87 1.16 -11.90
CA ALA A 54 -34.41 2.21 -10.98
C ALA A 54 -34.37 3.60 -11.63
N SER A 55 -34.57 4.68 -10.86
CA SER A 55 -34.50 6.07 -11.33
C SER A 55 -33.17 6.42 -12.03
N PRO A 56 -33.16 6.69 -13.36
CA PRO A 56 -31.95 7.03 -14.10
C PRO A 56 -31.26 8.32 -13.62
N GLN A 57 -32.03 9.28 -13.08
CA GLN A 57 -31.53 10.58 -12.63
C GLN A 57 -30.73 10.47 -11.32
N ARG A 58 -31.21 9.64 -10.38
CA ARG A 58 -30.51 9.40 -9.10
C ARG A 58 -29.16 8.72 -9.33
N VAL A 59 -29.16 7.67 -10.15
CA VAL A 59 -27.94 6.91 -10.46
C VAL A 59 -26.96 7.72 -11.28
N GLU A 60 -27.41 8.56 -12.20
CA GLU A 60 -26.54 9.48 -12.94
C GLU A 60 -25.80 10.42 -12.00
N LYS A 61 -26.52 11.08 -11.08
CA LYS A 61 -25.91 12.01 -10.12
C LYS A 61 -24.87 11.33 -9.24
N ALA A 62 -25.18 10.14 -8.72
CA ALA A 62 -24.24 9.36 -7.90
C ALA A 62 -23.01 8.92 -8.70
N THR A 63 -23.20 8.47 -9.94
CA THR A 63 -22.12 8.00 -10.82
C THR A 63 -21.20 9.14 -11.25
N ARG A 64 -21.74 10.32 -11.61
CA ARG A 64 -20.94 11.51 -11.92
C ARG A 64 -20.12 11.95 -10.70
N ARG A 65 -20.71 11.96 -9.51
CA ARG A 65 -19.99 12.28 -8.26
C ARG A 65 -18.83 11.31 -8.02
N LEU A 66 -19.04 10.01 -8.21
CA LEU A 66 -18.00 8.98 -8.12
C LEU A 66 -16.87 9.25 -9.13
N ALA A 67 -17.20 9.41 -10.41
CA ALA A 67 -16.23 9.58 -11.48
C ALA A 67 -15.43 10.87 -11.36
N GLN A 68 -16.07 11.97 -10.95
CA GLN A 68 -15.40 13.27 -10.76
C GLN A 68 -14.43 13.24 -9.58
N ARG A 69 -14.80 12.59 -8.48
CA ARG A 69 -14.06 12.65 -7.22
C ARG A 69 -12.94 11.61 -7.10
N PHE A 70 -13.12 10.40 -7.61
CA PHE A 70 -12.24 9.29 -7.28
C PHE A 70 -11.46 8.76 -8.49
N ILE A 71 -10.26 8.24 -8.20
CA ILE A 71 -9.60 7.22 -9.00
C ILE A 71 -9.82 5.86 -8.34
N VAL A 72 -9.71 4.78 -9.11
CA VAL A 72 -9.81 3.41 -8.60
C VAL A 72 -8.48 2.70 -8.79
N LYS A 73 -7.95 2.08 -7.73
CA LYS A 73 -6.78 1.19 -7.78
C LYS A 73 -7.26 -0.23 -7.58
N GLU A 74 -6.97 -1.10 -8.53
CA GLU A 74 -7.34 -2.52 -8.46
C GLU A 74 -6.10 -3.36 -8.16
N GLY A 75 -6.22 -4.29 -7.21
CA GLY A 75 -5.16 -5.24 -6.89
C GLY A 75 -4.94 -6.25 -8.02
N ASN A 76 -3.69 -6.38 -8.46
CA ASN A 76 -3.30 -7.38 -9.45
C ASN A 76 -3.30 -8.77 -8.79
N ILE A 77 -4.12 -9.70 -9.28
CA ILE A 77 -4.26 -11.05 -8.70
C ILE A 77 -3.29 -12.04 -9.34
N LYS A 78 -3.20 -12.02 -10.68
CA LYS A 78 -2.49 -13.04 -11.48
C LYS A 78 -1.10 -12.61 -11.91
N GLU A 79 -0.88 -11.31 -12.02
CA GLU A 79 0.32 -10.72 -12.60
C GLU A 79 1.11 -9.93 -11.54
N TYR A 80 2.43 -10.02 -11.65
CA TYR A 80 3.37 -9.11 -11.02
C TYR A 80 4.11 -8.36 -12.13
N VAL A 81 3.97 -7.04 -12.16
CA VAL A 81 4.57 -6.19 -13.19
C VAL A 81 5.92 -5.70 -12.68
N VAL A 82 6.99 -6.13 -13.36
CA VAL A 82 8.35 -5.63 -13.16
C VAL A 82 8.59 -4.51 -14.15
N LYS A 83 8.89 -3.32 -13.65
CA LYS A 83 9.25 -2.16 -14.47
C LYS A 83 10.74 -2.24 -14.77
N LEU A 84 11.09 -2.33 -16.06
CA LEU A 84 12.46 -2.34 -16.56
C LEU A 84 12.87 -0.94 -17.03
N LYS A 85 14.18 -0.74 -17.18
CA LYS A 85 14.74 0.54 -17.66
C LYS A 85 14.14 0.91 -19.04
N GLY A 86 13.80 2.20 -19.19
CA GLY A 86 13.21 2.72 -20.43
C GLY A 86 11.70 2.51 -20.57
N GLY A 87 10.99 2.26 -19.47
CA GLY A 87 9.52 2.16 -19.46
C GLY A 87 8.97 0.85 -20.01
N LYS A 88 9.82 -0.17 -20.16
CA LYS A 88 9.39 -1.52 -20.56
C LYS A 88 8.84 -2.28 -19.36
N GLU A 89 7.83 -3.11 -19.60
CA GLU A 89 7.27 -4.00 -18.59
C GLU A 89 7.67 -5.44 -18.85
N SER A 90 7.94 -6.18 -17.78
CA SER A 90 7.94 -7.63 -17.78
C SER A 90 6.83 -8.12 -16.85
N ILE A 91 6.05 -9.09 -17.32
CA ILE A 91 4.92 -9.65 -16.58
C ILE A 91 5.32 -11.05 -16.11
N ILE A 92 5.45 -11.20 -14.79
CA ILE A 92 5.74 -12.48 -14.15
C ILE A 92 4.45 -12.95 -13.47
N PRO A 93 4.02 -14.22 -13.62
CA PRO A 93 2.86 -14.71 -12.91
C PRO A 93 3.10 -14.61 -11.39
N ARG A 94 2.14 -14.03 -10.68
CA ARG A 94 2.28 -13.59 -9.29
C ARG A 94 2.61 -14.73 -8.32
N HIS A 95 2.17 -15.95 -8.62
CA HIS A 95 2.46 -17.10 -7.77
C HIS A 95 3.94 -17.49 -7.77
N TYR A 96 4.70 -17.33 -8.87
CA TYR A 96 6.16 -17.56 -8.88
C TYR A 96 6.86 -16.57 -7.93
N MET A 97 6.46 -15.30 -8.02
CA MET A 97 6.99 -14.27 -7.14
C MET A 97 6.56 -14.52 -5.69
N SER A 98 5.36 -15.02 -5.44
CA SER A 98 4.87 -15.34 -4.10
C SER A 98 5.66 -16.48 -3.47
N GLU A 99 6.03 -17.52 -4.23
CA GLU A 99 6.90 -18.60 -3.74
C GLU A 99 8.30 -18.09 -3.37
N ALA A 100 8.84 -17.14 -4.14
CA ALA A 100 10.15 -16.56 -3.86
C ALA A 100 10.14 -15.62 -2.64
N PHE A 101 9.18 -14.70 -2.62
CA PHE A 101 9.15 -13.56 -1.69
C PHE A 101 8.25 -13.77 -0.46
N GLY A 102 7.29 -14.68 -0.55
CA GLY A 102 6.35 -15.00 0.52
C GLY A 102 7.04 -15.45 1.82
N PRO A 103 7.97 -16.43 1.79
CA PRO A 103 8.67 -16.89 2.99
C PRO A 103 9.56 -15.83 3.65
N VAL A 104 9.97 -14.81 2.91
CA VAL A 104 10.70 -13.65 3.47
C VAL A 104 9.75 -12.53 3.89
N GLY A 105 8.47 -12.87 4.11
CA GLY A 105 7.39 -12.03 4.63
C GLY A 105 6.88 -10.96 3.67
N TYR A 106 7.13 -11.14 2.37
CA TYR A 106 6.53 -10.32 1.32
C TYR A 106 5.51 -11.15 0.54
N ASN A 107 4.38 -11.44 1.20
CA ASN A 107 3.27 -12.09 0.55
C ASN A 107 2.64 -11.13 -0.47
N LEU A 108 2.67 -11.52 -1.75
CA LEU A 108 2.16 -10.72 -2.84
C LEU A 108 0.66 -10.94 -3.04
N ALA A 109 0.11 -12.10 -2.71
CA ALA A 109 -1.26 -12.43 -3.03
C ALA A 109 -2.26 -11.65 -2.13
N PRO A 110 -3.38 -11.17 -2.69
CA PRO A 110 -4.35 -10.31 -2.00
C PRO A 110 -5.28 -11.11 -1.08
N HIS A 111 -4.74 -11.78 -0.06
CA HIS A 111 -5.53 -12.39 1.01
C HIS A 111 -6.01 -11.34 2.01
N VAL A 112 -7.14 -11.61 2.68
CA VAL A 112 -7.79 -10.66 3.60
C VAL A 112 -6.85 -10.11 4.67
N GLU A 113 -6.01 -10.94 5.28
CA GLU A 113 -5.10 -10.52 6.35
C GLU A 113 -4.04 -9.52 5.85
N LYS A 114 -3.48 -9.74 4.66
CA LYS A 114 -2.57 -8.76 4.04
C LYS A 114 -3.30 -7.46 3.78
N VAL A 115 -4.52 -7.49 3.25
CA VAL A 115 -5.25 -6.25 2.96
C VAL A 115 -5.57 -5.50 4.25
N ILE A 116 -5.96 -6.20 5.33
CA ILE A 116 -6.14 -5.61 6.66
C ILE A 116 -4.84 -4.96 7.16
N ARG A 117 -3.70 -5.67 7.04
CA ARG A 117 -2.39 -5.13 7.43
C ARG A 117 -2.00 -3.89 6.62
N ASP A 118 -2.16 -3.94 5.30
CA ASP A 118 -1.84 -2.83 4.41
C ASP A 118 -2.76 -1.62 4.68
N CYS A 119 -4.03 -1.86 5.05
CA CYS A 119 -4.94 -0.80 5.52
C CYS A 119 -4.50 -0.21 6.86
N GLY A 120 -4.03 -1.04 7.80
CA GLY A 120 -3.44 -0.56 9.05
C GLY A 120 -2.18 0.30 8.81
N GLU A 121 -1.34 -0.10 7.87
CA GLU A 121 -0.19 0.70 7.43
C GLU A 121 -0.65 2.03 6.80
N ALA A 122 -1.65 2.01 5.92
CA ALA A 122 -2.24 3.21 5.32
C ALA A 122 -2.88 4.18 6.35
N CYS A 123 -3.37 3.65 7.49
CA CYS A 123 -3.94 4.46 8.57
C CYS A 123 -2.87 5.19 9.39
N ARG A 124 -1.66 4.64 9.52
CA ARG A 124 -0.63 5.16 10.43
C ARG A 124 -0.16 6.59 10.11
N PRO A 125 -0.13 7.05 8.84
CA PRO A 125 0.17 8.45 8.52
C PRO A 125 -0.99 9.42 8.79
N ILE A 126 -2.24 8.95 8.99
CA ILE A 126 -3.42 9.82 9.18
C ILE A 126 -3.27 10.82 10.34
N PRO A 127 -2.77 10.45 11.54
CA PRO A 127 -2.57 11.39 12.64
C PRO A 127 -1.62 12.55 12.32
N TYR A 128 -0.74 12.39 11.32
CA TYR A 128 0.28 13.37 10.98
C TYR A 128 -0.09 14.14 9.73
N LEU A 129 -0.50 13.42 8.68
CA LEU A 129 -0.66 13.96 7.33
C LEU A 129 -2.11 14.31 7.00
N ALA A 130 -3.13 13.80 7.71
CA ALA A 130 -4.51 14.26 7.52
C ALA A 130 -4.86 15.38 8.50
N TYR A 131 -5.76 16.28 8.09
CA TYR A 131 -6.33 17.33 8.94
C TYR A 131 -7.69 17.77 8.41
N GLY A 132 -8.49 18.44 9.24
CA GLY A 132 -9.78 19.03 8.86
C GLY A 132 -10.97 18.26 9.41
N THR A 133 -12.14 18.50 8.84
CA THR A 133 -13.38 17.81 9.23
C THR A 133 -13.32 16.34 8.84
N LYS A 134 -14.23 15.55 9.39
CA LYS A 134 -14.35 14.12 9.11
C LYS A 134 -14.46 13.82 7.62
N GLU A 135 -15.27 14.59 6.90
CA GLU A 135 -15.54 14.43 5.46
C GLU A 135 -14.35 14.81 4.59
N GLN A 136 -13.42 15.61 5.12
CA GLN A 136 -12.15 15.98 4.48
C GLN A 136 -11.07 14.93 4.71
N GLN A 137 -11.19 14.10 5.74
CA GLN A 137 -10.20 13.07 6.09
C GLN A 137 -10.59 11.66 5.62
N PHE A 138 -11.89 11.34 5.58
CA PHE A 138 -12.40 9.99 5.29
C PHE A 138 -13.35 9.97 4.09
N ALA A 139 -13.14 9.01 3.20
CA ALA A 139 -13.99 8.87 2.01
C ALA A 139 -15.35 8.25 2.38
N PRO A 140 -16.46 8.65 1.72
CA PRO A 140 -17.74 7.96 1.78
C PRO A 140 -17.63 6.51 1.26
N ASP A 141 -18.62 5.67 1.56
CA ASP A 141 -18.79 4.37 0.89
C ASP A 141 -19.41 4.66 -0.48
N CYS A 142 -18.56 5.04 -1.43
CA CYS A 142 -19.00 5.55 -2.71
C CYS A 142 -19.71 4.48 -3.56
N LEU A 143 -19.37 3.21 -3.39
CA LEU A 143 -20.10 2.11 -4.02
C LEU A 143 -21.41 1.81 -3.29
N GLY A 144 -21.45 1.90 -1.96
CA GLY A 144 -22.69 1.83 -1.19
C GLY A 144 -23.68 2.94 -1.56
N GLU A 145 -23.23 4.19 -1.71
CA GLU A 145 -24.06 5.31 -2.19
C GLU A 145 -24.67 5.00 -3.56
N LEU A 146 -23.89 4.40 -4.47
CA LEU A 146 -24.36 4.04 -5.81
C LEU A 146 -25.36 2.86 -5.77
N ILE A 147 -25.14 1.86 -4.92
CA ILE A 147 -26.10 0.76 -4.68
C ILE A 147 -27.41 1.33 -4.12
N SER A 148 -27.35 2.23 -3.15
CA SER A 148 -28.56 2.87 -2.61
C SER A 148 -29.30 3.69 -3.66
N ALA A 149 -28.59 4.40 -4.54
CA ALA A 149 -29.20 5.10 -5.67
C ALA A 149 -29.92 4.14 -6.64
N LEU A 150 -29.35 2.95 -6.88
CA LEU A 150 -29.96 1.90 -7.70
C LEU A 150 -31.17 1.24 -7.03
N GLN A 151 -31.22 1.21 -5.70
CA GLN A 151 -32.33 0.59 -4.94
C GLN A 151 -33.43 1.56 -4.54
N GLU A 152 -33.23 2.86 -4.75
CA GLU A 152 -34.08 3.94 -4.25
C GLU A 152 -34.28 3.96 -2.72
N ASN A 153 -33.43 3.26 -1.98
CA ASN A 153 -33.44 3.16 -0.53
C ASN A 153 -32.51 4.20 0.11
N GLU A 154 -32.73 4.47 1.39
CA GLU A 154 -31.75 5.21 2.19
C GLU A 154 -30.43 4.44 2.26
N THR A 155 -29.31 5.18 2.25
CA THR A 155 -27.99 4.59 2.41
C THR A 155 -27.89 3.96 3.79
N GLU A 156 -27.51 2.68 3.82
CA GLU A 156 -27.23 1.95 5.06
C GLU A 156 -26.27 2.76 5.93
N LYS A 157 -26.67 3.06 7.17
CA LYS A 157 -25.85 3.85 8.10
C LYS A 157 -24.59 3.06 8.44
N ARG A 158 -23.45 3.53 7.93
CA ARG A 158 -22.12 2.97 8.21
C ARG A 158 -21.36 3.81 9.24
N PRO A 159 -20.35 3.23 9.91
CA PRO A 159 -19.36 4.02 10.64
C PRO A 159 -18.67 4.98 9.67
N GLU A 160 -18.85 6.27 9.88
CA GLU A 160 -18.34 7.32 8.98
C GLU A 160 -16.79 7.42 8.94
N THR A 161 -16.08 6.64 9.76
CA THR A 161 -14.61 6.49 9.79
C THR A 161 -14.12 5.19 9.16
N ALA A 162 -15.01 4.42 8.56
CA ALA A 162 -14.66 3.20 7.87
C ALA A 162 -13.78 3.51 6.65
N VAL A 163 -12.55 3.01 6.69
CA VAL A 163 -11.55 3.12 5.62
C VAL A 163 -11.34 1.80 4.88
N PHE A 164 -11.82 0.70 5.47
CA PHE A 164 -11.77 -0.61 4.86
C PHE A 164 -13.07 -1.39 5.10
N LEU A 165 -13.55 -2.01 4.02
CA LEU A 165 -14.75 -2.82 3.99
C LEU A 165 -14.40 -4.21 3.46
N VAL A 166 -14.61 -5.22 4.28
CA VAL A 166 -14.52 -6.64 3.89
C VAL A 166 -15.92 -7.12 3.53
N ILE A 167 -16.07 -7.72 2.35
CA ILE A 167 -17.33 -8.28 1.88
C ILE A 167 -17.14 -9.78 1.62
N GLU A 168 -17.70 -10.58 2.51
CA GLU A 168 -17.65 -12.05 2.44
C GLU A 168 -19.07 -12.61 2.48
N ASP A 169 -19.45 -13.35 1.45
CA ASP A 169 -20.77 -14.00 1.34
C ASP A 169 -21.95 -13.04 1.61
N GLY A 170 -21.81 -11.80 1.13
CA GLY A 170 -22.79 -10.72 1.34
C GLY A 170 -22.74 -10.06 2.72
N ARG A 171 -21.93 -10.54 3.66
CA ARG A 171 -21.69 -9.88 4.96
C ARG A 171 -20.63 -8.80 4.83
N LYS A 172 -20.96 -7.61 5.33
CA LYS A 172 -20.09 -6.43 5.38
C LYS A 172 -19.43 -6.32 6.74
N THR A 173 -18.10 -6.25 6.78
CA THR A 173 -17.34 -5.91 7.99
C THR A 173 -16.59 -4.61 7.76
N TYR A 174 -16.91 -3.59 8.57
CA TYR A 174 -16.27 -2.28 8.52
C TYR A 174 -15.11 -2.23 9.51
N LEU A 175 -13.91 -1.90 9.01
CA LEU A 175 -12.76 -1.54 9.85
C LEU A 175 -12.52 -0.03 9.76
N THR A 176 -12.43 0.59 10.93
CA THR A 176 -12.30 2.03 11.10
C THR A 176 -10.88 2.42 11.46
N VAL A 177 -10.54 3.70 11.28
CA VAL A 177 -9.23 4.23 11.70
C VAL A 177 -8.94 3.97 13.19
N PRO A 178 -9.88 4.19 14.14
CA PRO A 178 -9.68 3.81 15.54
C PRO A 178 -9.41 2.31 15.77
N ASP A 179 -9.99 1.40 14.98
CA ASP A 179 -9.73 -0.05 15.12
C ASP A 179 -8.25 -0.38 14.87
N PHE A 180 -7.62 0.35 13.95
CA PHE A 180 -6.20 0.21 13.64
C PHE A 180 -5.32 0.99 14.63
N LEU A 181 -5.58 2.28 14.84
CA LEU A 181 -4.70 3.16 15.61
C LEU A 181 -4.81 2.97 17.13
N GLY A 182 -5.95 2.50 17.63
CA GLY A 182 -6.14 2.22 19.06
C GLY A 182 -5.30 1.04 19.57
N LYS A 183 -4.84 0.18 18.65
CA LYS A 183 -4.04 -1.03 18.94
C LYS A 183 -2.67 -1.01 18.26
N ASP A 184 -2.29 0.10 17.63
CA ASP A 184 -1.03 0.19 16.90
C ASP A 184 0.15 0.30 17.90
N PRO A 185 1.03 -0.71 17.99
CA PRO A 185 2.12 -0.72 18.96
C PRO A 185 3.24 0.27 18.61
N TYR A 186 3.19 0.90 17.44
CA TYR A 186 4.21 1.82 16.95
C TYR A 186 3.88 3.29 17.22
N LEU A 187 2.66 3.59 17.69
CA LEU A 187 2.33 4.94 18.12
C LEU A 187 2.82 5.19 19.55
N THR A 188 3.40 6.35 19.78
CA THR A 188 3.82 6.79 21.13
C THR A 188 2.63 6.92 22.09
N LYS A 189 1.42 7.13 21.56
CA LYS A 189 0.16 7.19 22.30
C LYS A 189 -0.94 6.47 21.51
N PRO A 190 -1.75 5.61 22.16
CA PRO A 190 -2.89 5.00 21.50
C PRO A 190 -3.94 6.04 21.12
N LEU A 191 -4.58 5.87 19.96
CA LEU A 191 -5.65 6.74 19.47
C LEU A 191 -6.95 5.92 19.36
N PRO A 192 -7.66 5.67 20.47
CA PRO A 192 -8.78 4.73 20.54
C PRO A 192 -10.08 5.25 19.90
N ASP A 193 -10.16 6.55 19.60
CA ASP A 193 -11.37 7.19 19.06
C ASP A 193 -11.04 8.42 18.19
N LEU A 194 -12.07 8.98 17.54
CA LEU A 194 -11.93 10.16 16.69
C LEU A 194 -11.48 11.42 17.43
N GLN A 195 -11.92 11.60 18.66
CA GLN A 195 -11.62 12.80 19.41
C GLN A 195 -10.13 12.83 19.75
N SER A 196 -9.58 11.70 20.19
CA SER A 196 -8.15 11.51 20.44
C SER A 196 -7.31 11.75 19.18
N LEU A 197 -7.77 11.29 18.01
CA LEU A 197 -7.12 11.57 16.72
C LEU A 197 -7.09 13.08 16.42
N PHE A 198 -8.23 13.76 16.56
CA PHE A 198 -8.33 15.20 16.28
C PHE A 198 -7.54 16.04 17.28
N ASP A 199 -7.53 15.65 18.56
CA ASP A 199 -6.71 16.29 19.59
C ASP A 199 -5.22 16.13 19.30
N PHE A 200 -4.79 14.93 18.90
CA PHE A 200 -3.42 14.68 18.48
C PHE A 200 -3.02 15.53 17.27
N GLN A 201 -3.86 15.55 16.22
CA GLN A 201 -3.65 16.36 15.03
C GLN A 201 -3.53 17.86 15.39
N ARG A 202 -4.44 18.40 16.20
CA ARG A 202 -4.35 19.79 16.67
C ARG A 202 -3.06 20.06 17.43
N HIS A 203 -2.66 19.14 18.31
CA HIS A 203 -1.45 19.29 19.10
C HIS A 203 -0.19 19.36 18.24
N ILE A 204 0.02 18.41 17.31
CA ILE A 204 1.22 18.40 16.46
C ILE A 204 1.27 19.58 15.49
N ARG A 205 0.12 20.17 15.11
CA ARG A 205 0.09 21.38 14.27
C ARG A 205 0.34 22.66 15.06
N ALA A 206 -0.09 22.70 16.33
CA ALA A 206 0.22 23.80 17.24
C ALA A 206 1.68 23.78 17.73
N PHE A 207 2.27 22.59 17.87
CA PHE A 207 3.64 22.37 18.33
C PHE A 207 4.43 21.52 17.31
N PRO A 208 4.73 22.07 16.11
CA PRO A 208 5.31 21.30 15.01
C PRO A 208 6.75 20.85 15.24
N VAL A 209 7.46 21.52 16.15
CA VAL A 209 8.86 21.22 16.51
C VAL A 209 8.91 20.90 17.99
N ASP A 210 8.93 19.61 18.33
CA ASP A 210 9.11 19.14 19.69
C ASP A 210 10.60 19.04 20.07
N ALA A 211 10.91 18.61 21.29
CA ALA A 211 12.29 18.55 21.77
C ALA A 211 13.19 17.63 20.92
N ASN A 212 12.71 16.43 20.54
CA ASN A 212 13.47 15.46 19.76
C ASN A 212 13.73 15.97 18.32
N LEU A 213 12.68 16.48 17.67
CA LEU A 213 12.81 17.06 16.33
C LEU A 213 13.72 18.29 16.35
N ARG A 214 13.60 19.14 17.37
CA ARG A 214 14.45 20.33 17.55
C ARG A 214 15.93 19.96 17.64
N GLU A 215 16.28 19.02 18.51
CA GLU A 215 17.66 18.58 18.71
C GLU A 215 18.29 18.12 17.38
N ARG A 216 17.57 17.30 16.62
CA ARG A 216 18.04 16.77 15.34
C ARG A 216 18.16 17.84 14.26
N LEU A 217 17.19 18.75 14.18
CA LEU A 217 17.24 19.85 13.20
C LEU A 217 18.31 20.88 13.56
N VAL A 218 18.53 21.20 14.85
CA VAL A 218 19.66 22.04 15.29
C VAL A 218 20.97 21.43 14.84
N ALA A 219 21.19 20.15 15.14
CA ALA A 219 22.41 19.44 14.73
C ALA A 219 22.62 19.45 13.20
N PHE A 220 21.54 19.35 12.43
CA PHE A 220 21.60 19.42 10.97
C PHE A 220 21.88 20.84 10.46
N PHE A 221 21.09 21.85 10.83
CA PHE A 221 21.21 23.22 10.28
C PHE A 221 22.47 23.96 10.77
N GLU A 222 22.96 23.67 11.98
CA GLU A 222 24.19 24.29 12.50
C GLU A 222 25.46 23.56 12.02
N ALA A 223 25.34 22.42 11.34
CA ALA A 223 26.48 21.74 10.75
C ALA A 223 27.05 22.58 9.59
N PRO A 224 28.38 22.80 9.54
CA PRO A 224 29.01 23.59 8.47
C PRO A 224 28.84 22.92 7.09
N ILE A 225 28.93 21.59 7.07
CA ILE A 225 28.61 20.66 5.96
C ILE A 225 28.22 19.34 6.64
N THR A 226 27.18 18.65 6.18
CA THR A 226 26.99 17.23 6.53
C THR A 226 28.10 16.43 5.84
N VAL A 227 29.18 16.12 6.55
CA VAL A 227 30.40 15.56 5.94
C VAL A 227 30.18 14.08 5.62
N GLY A 228 30.02 13.77 4.33
CA GLY A 228 29.96 12.41 3.82
C GLY A 228 30.16 12.35 2.31
N PHE A 229 30.69 11.23 1.79
CA PHE A 229 30.98 11.02 0.36
C PHE A 229 29.79 11.38 -0.56
N ARG A 230 28.56 11.09 -0.12
CA ARG A 230 27.34 11.39 -0.87
C ARG A 230 26.99 12.88 -0.93
N ASP A 231 27.24 13.63 0.15
CA ASP A 231 27.02 15.08 0.14
C ASP A 231 27.98 15.78 -0.81
N VAL A 232 29.17 15.20 -1.02
CA VAL A 232 30.10 15.66 -2.05
C VAL A 232 29.60 15.35 -3.46
N LEU A 233 29.10 14.13 -3.72
CA LEU A 233 28.49 13.78 -5.00
C LEU A 233 27.32 14.72 -5.35
N ARG A 234 26.47 15.01 -4.37
CA ARG A 234 25.34 15.95 -4.52
C ARG A 234 25.79 17.40 -4.72
N TRP A 235 26.85 17.81 -4.03
CA TRP A 235 27.44 19.13 -4.19
C TRP A 235 28.01 19.34 -5.61
N PHE A 236 28.61 18.31 -6.21
CA PHE A 236 29.02 18.34 -7.62
C PHE A 236 27.86 18.49 -8.59
N GLU A 237 26.66 18.05 -8.22
CA GLU A 237 25.42 18.24 -8.99
C GLU A 237 24.67 19.55 -8.66
N GLY A 238 25.25 20.39 -7.79
CA GLY A 238 24.72 21.70 -7.43
C GLY A 238 23.83 21.75 -6.18
N SER A 239 23.61 20.63 -5.48
CA SER A 239 22.85 20.58 -4.23
C SER A 239 23.74 21.02 -3.04
N ARG A 240 23.31 22.04 -2.29
CA ARG A 240 24.05 22.55 -1.13
C ARG A 240 23.32 22.23 0.17
N HIS A 241 24.08 22.11 1.26
CA HIS A 241 23.55 22.22 2.62
C HIS A 241 22.75 23.54 2.76
N PRO A 242 21.68 23.60 3.57
CA PRO A 242 20.93 24.84 3.79
C PRO A 242 21.84 26.02 4.12
N ASP A 243 21.53 27.17 3.52
CA ASP A 243 22.27 28.43 3.69
C ASP A 243 21.78 29.27 4.86
N ILE A 244 20.74 28.81 5.56
CA ILE A 244 20.12 29.43 6.73
C ILE A 244 20.46 28.67 8.02
N LYS A 245 20.47 29.37 9.15
CA LYS A 245 20.67 28.77 10.48
C LYS A 245 19.38 28.18 11.06
N PHE A 246 19.50 27.37 12.12
CA PHE A 246 18.33 26.73 12.70
C PHE A 246 17.29 27.74 13.22
N ALA A 247 17.74 28.84 13.85
CA ALA A 247 16.83 29.85 14.38
C ALA A 247 15.94 30.49 13.29
N GLU A 248 16.51 30.73 12.10
CA GLU A 248 15.78 31.25 10.93
C GLU A 248 14.85 30.17 10.36
N ALA A 249 15.34 28.94 10.21
CA ALA A 249 14.54 27.81 9.75
C ALA A 249 13.34 27.54 10.67
N GLU A 250 13.54 27.60 12.00
CA GLU A 250 12.48 27.44 13.00
C GLU A 250 11.41 28.54 12.85
N GLY A 251 11.83 29.80 12.62
CA GLY A 251 10.93 30.90 12.33
C GLY A 251 10.07 30.66 11.09
N ILE A 252 10.69 30.21 10.00
CA ILE A 252 10.00 29.87 8.76
C ILE A 252 9.02 28.70 8.96
N ILE A 253 9.45 27.63 9.63
CA ILE A 253 8.60 26.48 9.94
C ILE A 253 7.36 26.93 10.71
N ARG A 254 7.54 27.72 11.78
CA ARG A 254 6.42 28.24 12.58
C ARG A 254 5.45 29.08 11.75
N MET A 255 5.98 29.97 10.90
CA MET A 255 5.16 30.77 9.99
C MET A 255 4.38 29.88 8.99
N CYS A 256 5.03 28.91 8.38
CA CYS A 256 4.38 27.98 7.45
C CYS A 256 3.27 27.17 8.13
N PHE A 257 3.47 26.72 9.37
CA PHE A 257 2.41 26.04 10.14
C PHE A 257 1.26 26.96 10.56
N GLN A 258 1.54 28.22 10.89
CA GLN A 258 0.47 29.19 11.17
C GLN A 258 -0.41 29.42 9.94
N LYS A 259 0.19 29.51 8.75
CA LYS A 259 -0.55 29.73 7.50
C LYS A 259 -1.21 28.46 6.95
N HIS A 260 -0.49 27.33 6.93
CA HIS A 260 -0.86 26.12 6.18
C HIS A 260 -0.91 24.85 7.04
N GLY A 261 -0.77 24.97 8.36
CA GLY A 261 -0.83 23.83 9.28
C GLY A 261 -2.19 23.13 9.31
N HIS A 262 -3.23 23.74 8.74
CA HIS A 262 -4.56 23.15 8.59
C HIS A 262 -4.74 22.34 7.29
N GLU A 263 -3.71 22.25 6.45
CA GLU A 263 -3.77 21.44 5.23
C GLU A 263 -3.75 19.94 5.56
N SER A 264 -4.65 19.20 4.89
CA SER A 264 -4.55 17.75 4.77
C SER A 264 -3.57 17.44 3.63
N PHE A 265 -2.67 16.49 3.80
CA PHE A 265 -1.77 16.01 2.76
C PHE A 265 -2.12 14.61 2.27
N LEU A 266 -3.13 13.96 2.86
CA LEU A 266 -3.63 12.67 2.40
C LEU A 266 -4.94 12.85 1.65
N PRO A 267 -5.08 12.29 0.44
CA PRO A 267 -6.39 12.15 -0.18
C PRO A 267 -7.20 11.11 0.62
N PRO A 268 -8.49 11.38 0.92
CA PRO A 268 -9.38 10.38 1.49
C PRO A 268 -9.46 9.13 0.62
N GLU A 269 -9.45 7.96 1.23
CA GLU A 269 -9.64 6.69 0.53
C GLU A 269 -10.59 5.74 1.27
N VAL A 270 -11.26 4.89 0.48
CA VAL A 270 -12.01 3.74 0.98
C VAL A 270 -11.57 2.50 0.21
N ASN A 271 -11.41 1.40 0.94
CA ASN A 271 -10.93 0.13 0.40
C ASN A 271 -12.03 -0.93 0.51
N TYR A 272 -12.20 -1.71 -0.54
CA TYR A 272 -13.15 -2.83 -0.61
C TYR A 272 -12.37 -4.12 -0.85
N TYR A 273 -12.62 -5.16 -0.07
CA TYR A 273 -12.19 -6.52 -0.38
C TYR A 273 -13.39 -7.36 -0.79
N THR A 274 -13.43 -7.79 -2.05
CA THR A 274 -14.58 -8.47 -2.66
C THR A 274 -14.11 -9.38 -3.80
N VAL A 275 -15.02 -10.23 -4.30
CA VAL A 275 -14.82 -11.01 -5.54
C VAL A 275 -14.41 -10.09 -6.69
N SER A 276 -13.44 -10.51 -7.50
CA SER A 276 -12.95 -9.78 -8.66
C SER A 276 -14.08 -9.41 -9.62
N GLY A 277 -14.03 -8.18 -10.17
CA GLY A 277 -14.93 -7.73 -11.24
C GLY A 277 -14.81 -8.54 -12.54
N ASP A 278 -13.81 -9.41 -12.65
CA ASP A 278 -13.63 -10.31 -13.80
C ASP A 278 -14.68 -11.42 -13.87
N TYR A 279 -15.37 -11.75 -12.78
CA TYR A 279 -16.47 -12.71 -12.77
C TYR A 279 -17.81 -12.04 -13.01
N ASP A 280 -18.65 -12.63 -13.86
CA ASP A 280 -20.07 -12.26 -13.92
C ASP A 280 -20.85 -12.93 -12.78
N GLU A 281 -21.97 -12.31 -12.40
CA GLU A 281 -22.78 -12.76 -11.27
C GLU A 281 -23.33 -14.18 -11.44
N LYS A 282 -23.64 -14.60 -12.67
CA LYS A 282 -24.13 -15.95 -12.96
C LYS A 282 -23.02 -16.99 -12.73
N SER A 283 -21.80 -16.71 -13.21
CA SER A 283 -20.61 -17.53 -12.95
C SER A 283 -20.27 -17.60 -11.46
N VAL A 284 -20.40 -16.49 -10.72
CA VAL A 284 -20.22 -16.48 -9.25
C VAL A 284 -21.22 -17.41 -8.58
N ARG A 285 -22.53 -17.27 -8.87
CA ARG A 285 -23.57 -18.13 -8.29
C ARG A 285 -23.35 -19.61 -8.63
N ALA A 286 -23.07 -19.93 -9.88
CA ALA A 286 -22.79 -21.29 -10.31
C ALA A 286 -21.56 -21.90 -9.59
N THR A 287 -20.53 -21.09 -9.35
CA THR A 287 -19.34 -21.53 -8.60
C THR A 287 -19.67 -21.75 -7.12
N ILE A 288 -20.49 -20.89 -6.51
CA ILE A 288 -20.96 -21.07 -5.13
C ILE A 288 -21.75 -22.37 -5.00
N GLU A 289 -22.71 -22.62 -5.90
CA GLU A 289 -23.51 -23.85 -5.92
C GLU A 289 -22.63 -25.11 -6.09
N ALA A 290 -21.65 -25.07 -7.01
CA ALA A 290 -20.71 -26.17 -7.21
C ALA A 290 -19.81 -26.40 -5.98
N ASN A 291 -19.35 -25.32 -5.35
CA ASN A 291 -18.54 -25.40 -4.14
C ASN A 291 -19.34 -25.95 -2.96
N GLU A 292 -20.63 -25.59 -2.81
CA GLU A 292 -21.49 -26.20 -1.80
C GLU A 292 -21.56 -27.71 -1.94
N HIS A 293 -21.66 -28.22 -3.18
CA HIS A 293 -21.63 -29.65 -3.43
C HIS A 293 -20.29 -30.29 -2.98
N ALA A 294 -19.15 -29.66 -3.30
CA ALA A 294 -17.83 -30.10 -2.83
C ALA A 294 -17.69 -30.05 -1.29
N ILE A 295 -18.26 -29.04 -0.64
CA ILE A 295 -18.27 -28.92 0.83
C ILE A 295 -19.11 -30.03 1.46
N ARG A 296 -20.30 -30.33 0.92
CA ARG A 296 -21.14 -31.44 1.41
C ARG A 296 -20.46 -32.81 1.23
N ALA A 297 -19.77 -32.98 0.11
CA ALA A 297 -18.96 -34.18 -0.14
C ALA A 297 -17.82 -34.29 0.89
N PHE A 298 -17.11 -33.20 1.16
CA PHE A 298 -16.01 -33.18 2.13
C PHE A 298 -16.49 -33.43 3.55
N ALA A 299 -17.62 -32.82 3.96
CA ALA A 299 -18.25 -33.07 5.25
C ALA A 299 -18.63 -34.54 5.44
N SER A 300 -19.25 -35.14 4.41
CA SER A 300 -19.62 -36.55 4.41
C SER A 300 -18.38 -37.46 4.50
N TRP A 301 -17.30 -37.08 3.83
CA TRP A 301 -16.05 -37.81 3.83
C TRP A 301 -15.29 -37.68 5.16
N PHE A 302 -15.34 -36.49 5.77
CA PHE A 302 -14.78 -36.23 7.10
C PHE A 302 -15.51 -37.06 8.16
N ILE A 303 -16.84 -37.11 8.14
CA ILE A 303 -17.63 -37.96 9.06
C ILE A 303 -17.24 -39.43 8.92
N ALA A 304 -16.97 -39.91 7.70
CA ALA A 304 -16.60 -41.31 7.45
C ALA A 304 -15.19 -41.68 7.92
N LYS A 305 -14.25 -40.71 7.93
CA LYS A 305 -12.84 -40.96 8.31
C LYS A 305 -12.49 -40.54 9.74
N ALA A 306 -13.17 -39.53 10.28
CA ALA A 306 -12.87 -38.99 11.60
C ALA A 306 -13.31 -39.95 12.72
N PRO A 307 -12.57 -40.00 13.85
CA PRO A 307 -13.04 -40.68 15.05
C PRO A 307 -14.46 -40.25 15.45
N LEU A 308 -15.31 -41.22 15.80
CA LEU A 308 -16.70 -40.96 16.17
C LEU A 308 -16.82 -39.95 17.31
N SER A 309 -15.87 -39.94 18.25
CA SER A 309 -15.83 -38.99 19.38
C SER A 309 -15.78 -37.53 18.92
N TRP A 310 -15.21 -37.23 17.76
CA TRP A 310 -15.07 -35.87 17.24
C TRP A 310 -16.37 -35.36 16.59
N THR A 311 -17.18 -36.26 16.03
CA THR A 311 -18.37 -35.91 15.24
C THR A 311 -19.69 -36.18 15.97
N LEU A 312 -19.73 -37.12 16.93
CA LEU A 312 -20.96 -37.59 17.60
C LEU A 312 -21.80 -36.47 18.25
N ARG A 313 -21.15 -35.43 18.78
CA ARG A 313 -21.81 -34.31 19.47
C ARG A 313 -21.97 -33.05 18.61
N LYS A 314 -21.68 -33.15 17.32
CA LYS A 314 -21.74 -32.02 16.38
C LYS A 314 -22.95 -32.18 15.47
N SER A 315 -23.62 -31.07 15.17
CA SER A 315 -24.68 -31.10 14.16
C SER A 315 -24.07 -31.27 12.77
N ASN A 316 -24.88 -31.75 11.81
CA ASN A 316 -24.43 -31.80 10.41
C ASN A 316 -24.07 -30.41 9.88
N ASP A 317 -24.74 -29.36 10.35
CA ASP A 317 -24.45 -27.98 9.98
C ASP A 317 -23.10 -27.53 10.52
N ASP A 318 -22.74 -27.90 11.77
CA ASP A 318 -21.41 -27.60 12.34
C ASP A 318 -20.29 -28.24 11.51
N ILE A 319 -20.47 -29.50 11.10
CA ILE A 319 -19.48 -30.22 10.27
C ILE A 319 -19.42 -29.65 8.86
N PHE A 320 -20.56 -29.22 8.31
CA PHE A 320 -20.62 -28.54 7.02
C PHE A 320 -19.86 -27.20 7.06
N GLU A 321 -20.09 -26.36 8.07
CA GLU A 321 -19.36 -25.09 8.25
C GLU A 321 -17.86 -25.31 8.51
N LEU A 322 -17.49 -26.34 9.28
CA LEU A 322 -16.09 -26.73 9.46
C LEU A 322 -15.45 -27.12 8.11
N SER A 323 -16.15 -27.92 7.32
CA SER A 323 -15.69 -28.37 6.00
C SER A 323 -15.55 -27.21 5.02
N ARG A 324 -16.49 -26.27 5.03
CA ARG A 324 -16.42 -25.02 4.27
C ARG A 324 -15.15 -24.26 4.64
N ALA A 325 -14.97 -23.99 5.92
CA ALA A 325 -13.83 -23.22 6.42
C ALA A 325 -12.47 -23.87 6.07
N ILE A 326 -12.39 -25.21 6.14
CA ILE A 326 -11.19 -25.97 5.74
C ILE A 326 -10.92 -25.84 4.25
N LEU A 327 -11.93 -26.10 3.40
CA LEU A 327 -11.76 -26.07 1.94
C LEU A 327 -11.45 -24.65 1.44
N GLU A 328 -12.12 -23.65 1.97
CA GLU A 328 -11.86 -22.23 1.67
C GLU A 328 -10.43 -21.85 2.05
N ALA A 329 -10.01 -22.15 3.29
CA ALA A 329 -8.65 -21.86 3.73
C ALA A 329 -7.58 -22.60 2.90
N HIS A 330 -7.84 -23.86 2.51
CA HIS A 330 -6.91 -24.64 1.70
C HIS A 330 -6.75 -24.11 0.27
N HIS A 331 -7.85 -23.61 -0.31
CA HIS A 331 -7.88 -23.10 -1.68
C HIS A 331 -7.65 -21.59 -1.79
N ASP A 332 -7.58 -20.87 -0.67
CA ASP A 332 -7.27 -19.44 -0.65
C ASP A 332 -5.85 -19.15 -1.20
N TYR A 333 -5.54 -17.88 -1.35
CA TYR A 333 -4.21 -17.43 -1.77
C TYR A 333 -3.11 -18.01 -0.88
N PRO A 334 -1.94 -18.38 -1.47
CA PRO A 334 -0.82 -18.93 -0.73
C PRO A 334 -0.43 -18.06 0.48
N LEU A 335 -0.37 -18.70 1.65
CA LEU A 335 0.20 -18.14 2.87
C LEU A 335 1.55 -18.79 3.14
N PHE A 336 2.51 -17.97 3.56
CA PHE A 336 3.87 -18.40 3.84
C PHE A 336 4.21 -18.05 5.28
N ASP A 337 4.73 -19.03 6.02
CA ASP A 337 5.34 -18.77 7.32
C ASP A 337 6.61 -17.94 7.09
N VAL A 338 6.68 -16.79 7.78
CA VAL A 338 7.79 -15.86 7.64
C VAL A 338 9.02 -16.45 8.31
N GLU A 339 10.11 -16.58 7.56
CA GLU A 339 11.38 -17.04 8.09
C GLU A 339 11.95 -15.98 9.05
N PRO A 340 12.34 -16.36 10.27
CA PRO A 340 12.95 -15.42 11.21
C PRO A 340 14.27 -14.90 10.65
N TYR A 341 14.47 -13.59 10.73
CA TYR A 341 15.68 -12.93 10.26
C TYR A 341 16.63 -12.61 11.42
N SER A 342 17.87 -13.08 11.34
CA SER A 342 18.95 -12.76 12.28
C SER A 342 20.18 -12.16 11.56
N GLY A 343 20.11 -10.88 11.21
CA GLY A 343 21.29 -10.09 10.81
C GLY A 343 21.70 -10.16 9.32
N VAL A 344 22.73 -9.38 8.97
CA VAL A 344 23.04 -8.94 7.60
C VAL A 344 23.37 -10.07 6.61
N PHE A 345 23.90 -11.21 7.09
CA PHE A 345 24.14 -12.43 6.32
C PHE A 345 23.29 -13.58 6.86
N SER A 346 21.98 -13.45 6.74
CA SER A 346 21.06 -14.50 7.18
C SER A 346 20.92 -15.58 6.12
N THR A 347 20.69 -16.81 6.56
CA THR A 347 20.20 -17.93 5.73
C THR A 347 18.96 -17.55 4.91
N ALA A 348 18.14 -16.61 5.39
CA ALA A 348 16.96 -16.12 4.66
C ALA A 348 17.33 -15.38 3.36
N THR A 349 18.41 -14.59 3.35
CA THR A 349 18.88 -13.90 2.14
C THR A 349 19.39 -14.89 1.09
N ALA A 350 20.18 -15.90 1.50
CA ALA A 350 20.66 -16.94 0.60
C ALA A 350 19.51 -17.79 0.03
N LYS A 351 18.54 -18.16 0.87
CA LYS A 351 17.32 -18.86 0.43
C LYS A 351 16.49 -18.02 -0.53
N LEU A 352 16.35 -16.71 -0.29
CA LEU A 352 15.68 -15.81 -1.23
C LEU A 352 16.36 -15.82 -2.59
N ALA A 353 17.69 -15.64 -2.64
CA ALA A 353 18.45 -15.67 -3.89
C ALA A 353 18.27 -17.00 -4.63
N LEU A 354 18.35 -18.12 -3.92
CA LEU A 354 18.14 -19.45 -4.50
C LEU A 354 16.71 -19.63 -5.03
N ARG A 355 15.69 -19.17 -4.29
CA ARG A 355 14.29 -19.22 -4.73
C ARG A 355 14.07 -18.36 -5.96
N VAL A 356 14.52 -17.11 -5.96
CA VAL A 356 14.43 -16.21 -7.11
C VAL A 356 15.10 -16.84 -8.33
N LEU A 357 16.28 -17.44 -8.17
CA LEU A 357 16.98 -18.15 -9.25
C LEU A 357 16.19 -19.36 -9.74
N LEU A 358 15.70 -20.21 -8.84
CA LEU A 358 14.97 -21.44 -9.20
C LEU A 358 13.62 -21.14 -9.88
N TYR A 359 12.80 -20.29 -9.29
CA TYR A 359 11.51 -19.90 -9.85
C TYR A 359 11.67 -19.02 -11.10
N GLY A 360 12.74 -18.22 -11.16
CA GLY A 360 13.14 -17.50 -12.37
C GLY A 360 13.48 -18.47 -13.49
N ILE A 361 14.34 -19.46 -13.27
CA ILE A 361 14.68 -20.49 -14.27
C ILE A 361 13.43 -21.26 -14.72
N ALA A 362 12.55 -21.65 -13.80
CA ALA A 362 11.31 -22.35 -14.14
C ALA A 362 10.44 -21.51 -15.09
N TYR A 363 10.21 -20.25 -14.74
CA TYR A 363 9.46 -19.30 -15.57
C TYR A 363 10.12 -19.10 -16.95
N LEU A 364 11.44 -18.86 -16.98
CA LEU A 364 12.20 -18.67 -18.22
C LEU A 364 12.25 -19.91 -19.12
N SER A 365 12.06 -21.09 -18.53
CA SER A 365 12.02 -22.37 -19.25
C SER A 365 10.60 -22.75 -19.69
N GLY A 366 9.58 -21.93 -19.38
CA GLY A 366 8.19 -22.21 -19.70
C GLY A 366 7.57 -23.36 -18.89
N ILE A 367 8.16 -23.70 -17.75
CA ILE A 367 7.64 -24.76 -16.86
C ILE A 367 6.47 -24.19 -16.09
N GLU A 368 5.26 -24.68 -16.33
CA GLU A 368 4.07 -24.27 -15.59
C GLU A 368 4.05 -24.90 -14.19
N LEU A 369 4.15 -24.05 -13.15
CA LEU A 369 4.01 -24.45 -11.76
C LEU A 369 2.56 -24.24 -11.30
N PRO A 370 1.94 -25.24 -10.63
CA PRO A 370 0.62 -25.05 -10.05
C PRO A 370 0.68 -24.04 -8.90
N GLU A 371 -0.40 -23.28 -8.70
CA GLU A 371 -0.54 -22.44 -7.52
C GLU A 371 -0.56 -23.33 -6.26
N ARG A 372 0.29 -22.97 -5.29
CA ARG A 372 0.38 -23.69 -4.02
C ARG A 372 -0.94 -23.66 -3.26
N ARG A 373 -1.34 -24.82 -2.74
CA ARG A 373 -2.44 -24.94 -1.77
C ARG A 373 -1.92 -24.78 -0.35
N VAL A 374 -2.78 -24.29 0.53
CA VAL A 374 -2.40 -23.98 1.91
C VAL A 374 -2.68 -25.18 2.81
N PRO A 375 -1.66 -25.80 3.45
CA PRO A 375 -1.92 -26.82 4.44
C PRO A 375 -2.57 -26.20 5.69
N ILE A 376 -3.46 -26.94 6.34
CA ILE A 376 -4.07 -26.53 7.60
C ILE A 376 -3.08 -26.83 8.72
N ASN A 377 -2.24 -25.86 9.08
CA ASN A 377 -1.35 -25.94 10.24
C ASN A 377 -2.00 -25.29 11.48
N GLU A 378 -1.38 -25.45 12.66
CA GLU A 378 -1.93 -24.92 13.92
C GLU A 378 -2.13 -23.40 13.90
N ASN A 379 -1.18 -22.67 13.31
CA ASN A 379 -1.25 -21.22 13.16
C ASN A 379 -2.45 -20.79 12.29
N LEU A 380 -2.65 -21.41 11.12
CA LEU A 380 -3.82 -21.13 10.28
C LEU A 380 -5.12 -21.56 10.96
N ALA A 381 -5.14 -22.74 11.56
CA ALA A 381 -6.32 -23.26 12.25
C ALA A 381 -6.78 -22.36 13.40
N SER A 382 -5.85 -21.76 14.16
CA SER A 382 -6.18 -20.79 15.21
C SER A 382 -6.79 -19.48 14.69
N ARG A 383 -6.51 -19.10 13.43
CA ARG A 383 -7.02 -17.88 12.79
C ARG A 383 -8.39 -18.08 12.16
N VAL A 384 -8.68 -19.29 11.70
CA VAL A 384 -9.99 -19.64 11.14
C VAL A 384 -10.96 -19.99 12.28
N LYS A 385 -11.80 -19.03 12.69
CA LYS A 385 -12.68 -19.10 13.88
C LYS A 385 -13.43 -20.42 14.05
N VAL A 386 -13.97 -20.99 12.97
CA VAL A 386 -14.74 -22.25 13.00
C VAL A 386 -13.82 -23.44 13.29
N VAL A 387 -12.63 -23.47 12.67
CA VAL A 387 -11.62 -24.52 12.90
C VAL A 387 -11.05 -24.40 14.32
N ALA A 388 -10.71 -23.19 14.76
CA ALA A 388 -10.23 -22.93 16.12
C ALA A 388 -11.21 -23.45 17.18
N ARG A 389 -12.50 -23.09 17.06
CA ARG A 389 -13.56 -23.57 17.97
C ARG A 389 -13.71 -25.09 17.96
N PHE A 390 -13.51 -25.72 16.81
CA PHE A 390 -13.53 -27.18 16.72
C PHE A 390 -12.36 -27.79 17.49
N LEU A 391 -11.14 -27.28 17.29
CA LEU A 391 -9.91 -27.71 17.98
C LEU A 391 -9.95 -27.48 19.49
N GLU A 392 -10.57 -26.38 19.96
CA GLU A 392 -10.76 -26.10 21.38
C GLU A 392 -11.52 -27.23 22.10
N GLY A 393 -12.45 -27.89 21.40
CA GLY A 393 -13.21 -29.03 21.92
C GLY A 393 -12.46 -30.36 21.91
N LEU A 394 -11.23 -30.41 21.39
CA LEU A 394 -10.40 -31.61 21.29
C LEU A 394 -9.27 -31.60 22.33
N SER A 395 -8.84 -32.80 22.75
CA SER A 395 -7.62 -32.97 23.56
C SER A 395 -6.37 -32.58 22.75
N ALA A 396 -5.24 -32.30 23.42
CA ALA A 396 -4.01 -31.92 22.73
C ALA A 396 -3.56 -32.98 21.69
N ASN A 397 -3.68 -34.26 22.02
CA ASN A 397 -3.34 -35.37 21.12
C ASN A 397 -4.32 -35.48 19.93
N ASP A 398 -5.61 -35.25 20.17
CA ASP A 398 -6.62 -35.25 19.09
C ASP A 398 -6.45 -34.07 18.13
N ARG A 399 -5.91 -32.93 18.58
CA ARG A 399 -5.65 -31.78 17.72
C ARG A 399 -4.61 -32.09 16.64
N GLU A 400 -3.50 -32.73 17.01
CA GLU A 400 -2.47 -33.14 16.05
C GLU A 400 -3.03 -34.17 15.05
N GLN A 401 -3.73 -35.19 15.55
CA GLN A 401 -4.39 -36.19 14.69
C GLN A 401 -5.42 -35.56 13.75
N PHE A 402 -6.14 -34.53 14.19
CA PHE A 402 -7.08 -33.82 13.35
C PHE A 402 -6.37 -33.11 12.20
N LEU A 403 -5.28 -32.39 12.48
CA LEU A 403 -4.51 -31.70 11.46
C LEU A 403 -3.93 -32.70 10.45
N ASP A 404 -3.39 -33.82 10.91
CA ASP A 404 -2.86 -34.88 10.03
C ASP A 404 -3.94 -35.50 9.15
N LEU A 405 -5.10 -35.82 9.72
CA LEU A 405 -6.23 -36.38 8.98
C LEU A 405 -6.72 -35.39 7.90
N VAL A 406 -6.97 -34.14 8.28
CA VAL A 406 -7.47 -33.12 7.36
C VAL A 406 -6.48 -32.87 6.24
N ASN A 407 -5.19 -32.70 6.53
CA ASN A 407 -4.19 -32.49 5.49
C ASN A 407 -4.03 -33.72 4.59
N SER A 408 -4.14 -34.94 5.13
CA SER A 408 -4.13 -36.16 4.32
C SER A 408 -5.33 -36.23 3.37
N MET A 409 -6.52 -35.85 3.85
CA MET A 409 -7.72 -35.76 3.01
C MET A 409 -7.60 -34.69 1.92
N LEU A 410 -7.07 -33.50 2.27
CA LEU A 410 -6.87 -32.41 1.31
C LEU A 410 -5.82 -32.78 0.25
N PHE A 411 -4.74 -33.46 0.65
CA PHE A 411 -3.75 -34.01 -0.27
C PHE A 411 -4.38 -35.03 -1.22
N GLU A 412 -5.16 -35.97 -0.70
CA GLU A 412 -5.87 -36.96 -1.52
C GLU A 412 -6.87 -36.30 -2.49
N ALA A 413 -7.62 -35.29 -2.03
CA ALA A 413 -8.52 -34.53 -2.89
C ALA A 413 -7.76 -33.80 -4.01
N THR A 414 -6.61 -33.21 -3.69
CA THR A 414 -5.75 -32.52 -4.66
C THR A 414 -5.23 -33.50 -5.71
N MET A 415 -4.73 -34.67 -5.30
CA MET A 415 -4.24 -35.71 -6.21
C MET A 415 -5.32 -36.26 -7.15
N ARG A 416 -6.57 -36.32 -6.68
CA ARG A 416 -7.73 -36.76 -7.47
C ARG A 416 -8.34 -35.65 -8.33
N GLY A 417 -7.95 -34.39 -8.13
CA GLY A 417 -8.53 -33.23 -8.81
C GLY A 417 -9.85 -32.71 -8.21
N GLY A 418 -10.24 -33.21 -7.02
CA GLY A 418 -11.41 -32.76 -6.27
C GLY A 418 -11.77 -33.70 -5.12
N VAL A 419 -12.84 -33.37 -4.40
CA VAL A 419 -13.31 -34.11 -3.22
C VAL A 419 -14.10 -35.36 -3.64
N PRO A 420 -13.77 -36.56 -3.14
CA PRO A 420 -14.55 -37.77 -3.42
C PRO A 420 -16.00 -37.65 -2.95
N THR A 421 -16.95 -38.06 -3.80
CA THR A 421 -18.38 -38.11 -3.47
C THR A 421 -18.82 -39.54 -3.13
N ARG A 422 -19.98 -39.69 -2.48
CA ARG A 422 -20.48 -41.02 -2.03
C ARG A 422 -20.84 -41.97 -3.19
N ASP A 423 -21.21 -41.41 -4.34
CA ASP A 423 -21.53 -42.11 -5.57
C ASP A 423 -20.28 -42.47 -6.41
N GLY A 424 -19.07 -42.23 -5.88
CA GLY A 424 -17.81 -42.55 -6.56
C GLY A 424 -17.33 -41.48 -7.55
N GLY A 425 -18.02 -40.35 -7.63
CA GLY A 425 -17.61 -39.18 -8.39
C GLY A 425 -16.59 -38.29 -7.66
N ILE A 426 -16.32 -37.13 -8.27
CA ILE A 426 -15.39 -36.12 -7.76
C ILE A 426 -16.05 -34.74 -7.84
N ALA A 427 -16.16 -34.06 -6.71
CA ALA A 427 -16.66 -32.69 -6.61
C ALA A 427 -15.48 -31.71 -6.52
N LYS A 428 -15.29 -30.91 -7.58
CA LYS A 428 -14.21 -29.93 -7.63
C LYS A 428 -14.57 -28.67 -6.86
N PHE A 429 -13.69 -28.27 -5.94
CA PHE A 429 -13.76 -26.95 -5.31
C PHE A 429 -12.98 -25.93 -6.15
N THR A 430 -13.56 -24.75 -6.38
CA THR A 430 -12.97 -23.68 -7.18
C THR A 430 -12.94 -22.38 -6.37
N ARG A 431 -11.74 -21.80 -6.17
CA ARG A 431 -11.61 -20.48 -5.55
C ARG A 431 -12.29 -19.42 -6.44
N LEU A 432 -13.13 -18.59 -5.83
CA LEU A 432 -13.53 -17.31 -6.41
C LEU A 432 -12.44 -16.28 -6.10
N ASP A 433 -11.71 -15.80 -7.11
CA ASP A 433 -10.63 -14.85 -6.88
C ASP A 433 -11.18 -13.57 -6.24
N LYS A 434 -10.62 -13.18 -5.09
CA LYS A 434 -10.94 -11.95 -4.37
C LYS A 434 -9.78 -10.97 -4.54
N THR A 435 -10.09 -9.68 -4.67
CA THR A 435 -9.08 -8.63 -4.70
C THR A 435 -9.55 -7.40 -3.96
N PHE A 436 -8.62 -6.46 -3.76
CA PHE A 436 -8.95 -5.18 -3.18
C PHE A 436 -9.15 -4.12 -4.27
N TYR A 437 -10.10 -3.23 -4.02
CA TYR A 437 -10.36 -2.03 -4.78
C TYR A 437 -10.23 -0.83 -3.87
N SER A 438 -9.37 0.12 -4.23
CA SER A 438 -9.18 1.36 -3.48
C SER A 438 -9.75 2.52 -4.27
N PHE A 439 -10.75 3.19 -3.73
CA PHE A 439 -11.27 4.44 -4.27
C PHE A 439 -10.61 5.58 -3.50
N GLN A 440 -9.64 6.22 -4.15
CA GLN A 440 -8.86 7.32 -3.58
C GLN A 440 -9.29 8.63 -4.25
N GLU A 441 -9.52 9.66 -3.44
CA GLU A 441 -9.87 10.98 -3.95
C GLU A 441 -8.75 11.50 -4.86
N LYS A 442 -9.13 12.07 -6.01
CA LYS A 442 -8.20 12.71 -6.94
C LYS A 442 -7.45 13.84 -6.23
N ALA A 443 -6.13 13.90 -6.39
CA ALA A 443 -5.31 14.93 -5.74
C ALA A 443 -5.76 16.37 -6.08
N GLN A 444 -6.25 16.56 -7.31
CA GLN A 444 -6.77 17.82 -7.82
C GLN A 444 -8.24 18.11 -7.46
N TYR A 445 -8.96 17.16 -6.83
CA TYR A 445 -10.39 17.30 -6.56
C TYR A 445 -10.75 18.59 -5.81
N PRO A 446 -10.01 19.01 -4.76
CA PRO A 446 -10.34 20.24 -4.04
C PRO A 446 -10.33 21.48 -4.94
N ILE A 447 -9.43 21.54 -5.93
CA ILE A 447 -9.39 22.64 -6.90
C ILE A 447 -10.56 22.54 -7.87
N THR A 448 -10.76 21.37 -8.50
CA THR A 448 -11.84 21.20 -9.50
C THR A 448 -13.24 21.38 -8.94
N ARG A 449 -13.40 21.21 -7.62
CA ARG A 449 -14.67 21.46 -6.92
C ARG A 449 -14.96 22.96 -6.77
N GLU A 450 -13.92 23.76 -6.57
CA GLU A 450 -14.03 25.19 -6.22
C GLU A 450 -13.75 26.13 -7.39
N GLY A 451 -13.05 25.67 -8.43
CA GLY A 451 -12.74 26.46 -9.61
C GLY A 451 -11.99 25.69 -10.71
N ASP A 452 -11.12 26.40 -11.41
CA ASP A 452 -10.46 25.95 -12.63
C ASP A 452 -9.07 25.36 -12.30
N LEU A 453 -8.85 24.10 -12.69
CA LEU A 453 -7.54 23.46 -12.61
C LEU A 453 -6.64 23.93 -13.76
N VAL A 454 -5.39 24.27 -13.44
CA VAL A 454 -4.42 24.75 -14.43
C VAL A 454 -3.33 23.72 -14.66
N GLU A 455 -2.68 23.25 -13.60
CA GLU A 455 -1.51 22.38 -13.69
C GLU A 455 -1.59 21.25 -12.64
N VAL A 456 -1.17 20.04 -13.01
CA VAL A 456 -0.99 18.91 -12.10
C VAL A 456 0.36 18.29 -12.40
N LEU A 457 1.26 18.36 -11.43
CA LEU A 457 2.64 17.90 -11.56
C LEU A 457 3.06 17.10 -10.34
N THR A 458 4.12 16.31 -10.50
CA THR A 458 4.77 15.66 -9.37
C THR A 458 5.81 16.55 -8.72
N LEU A 459 6.23 16.23 -7.50
CA LEU A 459 7.35 16.93 -6.85
C LEU A 459 8.66 16.74 -7.63
N GLU A 460 8.83 15.60 -8.32
CA GLU A 460 9.93 15.40 -9.26
C GLU A 460 9.92 16.45 -10.40
N ASP A 461 8.76 16.70 -11.01
CA ASP A 461 8.64 17.72 -12.08
C ASP A 461 8.93 19.15 -11.57
N LEU A 462 8.56 19.46 -10.31
CA LEU A 462 8.87 20.74 -9.68
C LEU A 462 10.39 20.94 -9.58
N VAL A 463 11.12 19.93 -9.09
CA VAL A 463 12.58 20.01 -8.92
C VAL A 463 13.31 20.04 -10.26
N GLU A 464 12.73 19.45 -11.30
CA GLU A 464 13.24 19.52 -12.67
C GLU A 464 12.91 20.83 -13.39
N GLY A 465 12.23 21.78 -12.72
CA GLY A 465 11.93 23.11 -13.26
C GLY A 465 10.84 23.10 -14.34
N ARG A 466 9.97 22.08 -14.35
CA ARG A 466 8.89 21.94 -15.33
C ARG A 466 7.61 22.65 -14.93
N PHE A 467 7.60 23.33 -13.79
CA PHE A 467 6.43 23.98 -13.21
C PHE A 467 6.27 25.38 -13.78
N GLY A 468 5.29 25.58 -14.68
CA GLY A 468 5.10 26.86 -15.38
C GLY A 468 4.48 27.95 -14.51
N THR A 469 3.80 27.57 -13.42
CA THR A 469 2.94 28.48 -12.65
C THR A 469 3.42 28.78 -11.21
N LEU A 470 4.62 28.35 -10.81
CA LEU A 470 5.08 28.41 -9.41
C LEU A 470 5.15 29.85 -8.85
N ASP A 471 5.44 30.83 -9.71
CA ASP A 471 5.48 32.24 -9.31
C ASP A 471 4.11 32.76 -8.85
N SER A 472 3.04 32.28 -9.47
CA SER A 472 1.64 32.59 -9.14
C SER A 472 1.10 31.80 -7.94
N HIS A 473 1.81 30.75 -7.52
CA HIS A 473 1.43 29.85 -6.41
C HIS A 473 2.56 29.70 -5.38
N PRO A 474 2.98 30.81 -4.71
CA PRO A 474 4.09 30.80 -3.78
C PRO A 474 3.85 29.93 -2.52
N ASP A 475 2.59 29.69 -2.20
CA ASP A 475 2.16 28.89 -1.06
C ASP A 475 2.54 27.40 -1.20
N VAL A 476 2.79 26.90 -2.42
CA VAL A 476 3.26 25.52 -2.65
C VAL A 476 4.53 25.21 -1.84
N LEU A 477 5.51 26.12 -1.84
CA LEU A 477 6.77 25.92 -1.11
C LEU A 477 6.54 25.92 0.40
N GLU A 478 5.68 26.81 0.89
CA GLU A 478 5.31 26.87 2.31
C GLU A 478 4.58 25.58 2.75
N LYS A 479 3.70 25.02 1.90
CA LYS A 479 3.01 23.74 2.15
C LYS A 479 3.98 22.55 2.14
N LEU A 480 4.99 22.56 1.28
CA LEU A 480 6.03 21.51 1.26
C LEU A 480 6.87 21.53 2.56
N VAL A 481 7.17 22.71 3.13
CA VAL A 481 7.79 22.78 4.47
C VAL A 481 6.93 22.06 5.51
N VAL A 482 5.62 22.34 5.56
CA VAL A 482 4.69 21.69 6.49
C VAL A 482 4.67 20.18 6.28
N LEU A 483 4.53 19.71 5.03
CA LEU A 483 4.54 18.29 4.67
C LEU A 483 5.79 17.58 5.19
N PHE A 484 6.99 18.09 4.89
CA PHE A 484 8.24 17.41 5.23
C PHE A 484 8.54 17.42 6.73
N VAL A 485 8.13 18.47 7.46
CA VAL A 485 8.20 18.48 8.93
C VAL A 485 7.30 17.39 9.52
N LEU A 486 6.08 17.22 9.02
CA LEU A 486 5.16 16.18 9.48
C LEU A 486 5.62 14.77 9.11
N VAL A 487 6.20 14.59 7.92
CA VAL A 487 6.81 13.33 7.50
C VAL A 487 7.97 12.97 8.44
N TYR A 488 8.81 13.94 8.81
CA TYR A 488 9.92 13.67 9.71
C TYR A 488 9.43 13.39 11.13
N ARG A 489 8.40 14.10 11.60
CA ARG A 489 7.74 13.82 12.87
C ARG A 489 7.15 12.41 12.91
N TYR A 490 6.43 12.02 11.86
CA TYR A 490 5.90 10.66 11.69
C TYR A 490 6.98 9.59 11.80
N PHE A 491 8.12 9.81 11.12
CA PHE A 491 9.26 8.91 11.18
C PHE A 491 9.85 8.79 12.57
N LEU A 492 10.07 9.91 13.27
CA LEU A 492 10.63 9.91 14.62
C LEU A 492 9.70 9.26 15.65
N ASP A 493 8.40 9.44 15.49
CA ASP A 493 7.41 8.92 16.45
C ASP A 493 7.08 7.44 16.23
N THR A 494 7.20 6.93 14.99
CA THR A 494 6.73 5.58 14.63
C THR A 494 7.80 4.62 14.10
N GLY A 495 8.98 5.13 13.73
CA GLY A 495 10.03 4.36 13.04
C GLY A 495 9.66 3.90 11.62
N HIS A 496 8.56 4.41 11.06
CA HIS A 496 8.12 4.11 9.69
C HIS A 496 8.48 5.23 8.73
N VAL A 497 8.75 4.87 7.49
CA VAL A 497 9.07 5.81 6.41
C VAL A 497 8.00 5.70 5.31
N PRO A 498 7.29 6.80 5.00
CA PRO A 498 6.31 6.83 3.90
C PRO A 498 7.04 6.78 2.56
N ASP A 499 6.56 6.04 1.57
CA ASP A 499 7.25 5.88 0.29
C ASP A 499 7.36 7.18 -0.52
N LEU A 500 8.47 7.89 -0.31
CA LEU A 500 8.87 9.07 -1.06
C LEU A 500 10.15 8.79 -1.86
N ARG A 501 10.28 7.55 -2.35
CA ARG A 501 11.40 7.17 -3.22
C ARG A 501 11.40 7.95 -4.52
N PRO A 502 12.60 8.20 -5.09
CA PRO A 502 12.74 8.51 -6.50
C PRO A 502 12.45 7.27 -7.35
N ASP A 503 12.03 7.49 -8.59
CA ASP A 503 11.76 6.40 -9.55
C ASP A 503 13.00 5.52 -9.81
N ASP A 504 14.19 6.12 -9.88
CA ASP A 504 15.46 5.40 -9.96
C ASP A 504 16.03 5.16 -8.55
N ALA A 505 15.41 4.23 -7.81
CA ALA A 505 15.84 3.92 -6.44
C ALA A 505 17.30 3.44 -6.38
N GLY A 506 17.78 2.69 -7.38
CA GLY A 506 19.18 2.23 -7.45
C GLY A 506 20.17 3.39 -7.38
N ARG A 507 20.10 4.30 -8.36
CA ARG A 507 21.01 5.44 -8.40
C ARG A 507 20.66 6.50 -7.37
N ASP A 508 19.42 6.99 -7.39
CA ASP A 508 19.06 8.19 -6.66
C ASP A 508 18.95 7.92 -5.15
N LEU A 509 18.45 6.75 -4.72
CA LEU A 509 18.42 6.41 -3.29
C LEU A 509 19.72 5.76 -2.80
N PHE A 510 20.25 4.70 -3.42
CA PHE A 510 21.41 4.00 -2.83
C PHE A 510 22.75 4.68 -3.09
N ILE A 511 22.97 5.23 -4.28
CA ILE A 511 24.22 5.97 -4.58
C ILE A 511 24.12 7.38 -4.02
N LYS A 512 23.03 8.09 -4.36
CA LYS A 512 22.87 9.50 -4.03
C LYS A 512 22.07 9.78 -2.77
N GLY A 513 21.49 8.82 -2.06
CA GLY A 513 20.71 9.04 -0.82
C GLY A 513 19.59 10.08 -0.93
N ILE A 514 18.99 10.22 -2.11
CA ILE A 514 17.85 11.10 -2.38
C ILE A 514 16.59 10.41 -1.88
N TRP A 515 15.83 11.14 -1.06
CA TRP A 515 14.52 10.71 -0.56
C TRP A 515 13.69 11.96 -0.27
N GLY A 516 12.39 11.89 -0.51
CA GLY A 516 11.48 13.00 -0.18
C GLY A 516 11.39 14.02 -1.30
N TYR A 517 12.44 14.81 -1.52
CA TYR A 517 12.41 15.98 -2.42
C TYR A 517 12.37 15.65 -3.92
N LYS A 518 12.53 14.38 -4.31
CA LYS A 518 12.37 13.93 -5.70
C LYS A 518 11.55 12.65 -5.71
N THR A 519 10.24 12.79 -5.92
CA THR A 519 9.30 11.67 -5.90
C THR A 519 8.05 11.96 -6.73
N ARG A 520 7.44 10.91 -7.28
CA ARG A 520 6.16 10.96 -7.97
C ARG A 520 4.94 10.83 -7.06
N ASN A 521 5.17 10.41 -5.81
CA ASN A 521 4.10 10.15 -4.86
C ASN A 521 3.58 11.42 -4.17
N VAL A 522 4.22 12.56 -4.40
CA VAL A 522 3.72 13.88 -4.02
C VAL A 522 3.23 14.60 -5.27
N ILE A 523 1.91 14.78 -5.35
CA ILE A 523 1.23 15.50 -6.43
C ILE A 523 0.95 16.92 -5.97
N ILE A 524 1.29 17.88 -6.83
CA ILE A 524 1.03 19.30 -6.68
C ILE A 524 0.02 19.68 -7.75
N SER A 525 -1.11 20.23 -7.32
CA SER A 525 -2.14 20.76 -8.22
C SER A 525 -2.26 22.27 -8.00
N THR A 526 -2.33 23.04 -9.08
CA THR A 526 -2.54 24.50 -9.04
C THR A 526 -3.70 24.89 -9.92
N GLY A 527 -4.39 25.96 -9.53
CA GLY A 527 -5.56 26.46 -10.23
C GLY A 527 -6.08 27.74 -9.63
N PHE A 528 -7.28 28.14 -10.04
CA PHE A 528 -7.90 29.37 -9.57
C PHE A 528 -9.31 29.10 -9.09
N ASP A 529 -9.72 29.72 -7.99
CA ASP A 529 -11.12 29.69 -7.58
C ASP A 529 -12.02 30.47 -8.57
N ARG A 530 -13.34 30.44 -8.36
CA ARG A 530 -14.31 31.20 -9.18
C ARG A 530 -14.06 32.72 -9.19
N ASN A 531 -13.35 33.26 -8.19
CA ASN A 531 -12.99 34.67 -8.09
C ASN A 531 -11.58 34.96 -8.63
N LYS A 532 -10.95 33.99 -9.33
CA LYS A 532 -9.60 34.07 -9.88
C LYS A 532 -8.50 34.23 -8.84
N LYS A 533 -8.73 33.82 -7.59
CA LYS A 533 -7.71 33.71 -6.55
C LYS A 533 -6.92 32.41 -6.74
N PRO A 534 -5.57 32.43 -6.62
CA PRO A 534 -4.77 31.22 -6.74
C PRO A 534 -5.13 30.20 -5.65
N LEU A 535 -5.29 28.95 -6.09
CA LEU A 535 -5.44 27.75 -5.26
C LEU A 535 -4.26 26.81 -5.54
N SER A 536 -3.70 26.24 -4.48
CA SER A 536 -2.72 25.17 -4.61
C SER A 536 -3.02 24.04 -3.64
N VAL A 537 -2.74 22.81 -4.04
CA VAL A 537 -2.97 21.61 -3.22
C VAL A 537 -1.77 20.68 -3.34
N VAL A 538 -1.27 20.20 -2.21
CA VAL A 538 -0.19 19.20 -2.14
C VAL A 538 -0.76 17.92 -1.53
N ARG A 539 -0.63 16.78 -2.22
CA ARG A 539 -1.13 15.48 -1.77
C ARG A 539 -0.07 14.38 -1.90
N PHE A 540 0.06 13.57 -0.86
CA PHE A 540 0.81 12.31 -0.86
C PHE A 540 -0.15 11.16 -1.16
N VAL A 541 0.04 10.47 -2.30
CA VAL A 541 -0.98 9.56 -2.87
C VAL A 541 -0.72 8.06 -2.69
N ASP A 542 0.42 7.67 -2.12
CA ASP A 542 0.79 6.25 -1.91
C ASP A 542 1.22 5.96 -0.47
N ASN A 543 0.25 5.89 0.43
CA ASN A 543 0.47 5.69 1.86
C ASN A 543 0.53 4.22 2.29
N LYS A 544 0.34 3.26 1.38
CA LYS A 544 0.28 1.82 1.69
C LYS A 544 1.64 1.16 1.74
N ASP A 545 2.53 1.56 0.83
CA ASP A 545 3.90 1.06 0.83
C ASP A 545 4.74 1.88 1.80
N GLN A 546 5.20 1.23 2.86
CA GLN A 546 6.04 1.83 3.88
C GLN A 546 7.16 0.88 4.28
N PHE A 547 8.31 1.46 4.58
CA PHE A 547 9.43 0.73 5.20
C PHE A 547 9.42 0.96 6.71
N LYS A 548 9.89 -0.02 7.48
CA LYS A 548 9.92 0.06 8.94
C LYS A 548 11.30 -0.25 9.51
N GLN A 549 11.73 0.53 10.50
CA GLN A 549 12.89 0.22 11.33
C GLN A 549 12.63 -1.02 12.21
N TYR A 550 13.56 -1.98 12.19
CA TYR A 550 13.51 -3.14 13.09
C TYR A 550 13.61 -2.68 14.56
N ASN A 551 12.63 -3.06 15.37
CA ASN A 551 12.59 -2.88 16.82
C ASN A 551 12.59 -4.25 17.52
N PRO A 552 13.73 -4.71 18.08
CA PRO A 552 13.85 -6.04 18.66
C PRO A 552 12.80 -6.40 19.72
N ILE A 553 12.28 -5.41 20.46
CA ILE A 553 11.31 -5.62 21.53
C ILE A 553 9.91 -5.86 20.94
N LEU A 554 9.51 -5.05 19.95
CA LEU A 554 8.19 -5.15 19.32
C LEU A 554 8.11 -6.23 18.25
N ASP A 555 9.23 -6.53 17.59
CA ASP A 555 9.32 -7.41 16.42
C ASP A 555 9.62 -8.87 16.76
N LYS A 556 10.03 -9.18 18.00
CA LYS A 556 10.36 -10.54 18.43
C LYS A 556 9.20 -11.51 18.22
N ASP A 557 8.00 -11.07 18.56
CA ASP A 557 6.79 -11.91 18.54
C ASP A 557 5.98 -11.72 17.24
N ARG A 558 6.41 -10.81 16.36
CA ARG A 558 5.76 -10.47 15.08
C ARG A 558 6.81 -10.11 14.02
N PRO A 559 7.62 -11.07 13.54
CA PRO A 559 8.63 -10.78 12.54
C PRO A 559 7.95 -10.31 11.25
N LEU A 560 8.14 -9.04 10.90
CA LEU A 560 7.91 -8.53 9.56
C LEU A 560 8.94 -9.20 8.65
N GLY A 561 8.60 -9.45 7.40
CA GLY A 561 9.54 -10.08 6.48
C GLY A 561 10.88 -9.34 6.33
N LEU A 562 11.94 -10.04 5.88
CA LEU A 562 13.21 -9.44 5.44
C LEU A 562 12.96 -8.20 4.55
N ALA A 563 11.97 -8.28 3.66
CA ALA A 563 11.60 -7.19 2.76
C ALA A 563 11.15 -5.91 3.49
N LYS A 564 10.42 -6.04 4.62
CA LYS A 564 9.95 -4.90 5.41
C LYS A 564 10.98 -4.40 6.42
N TYR A 565 11.96 -5.23 6.81
CA TYR A 565 13.09 -4.83 7.68
C TYR A 565 14.25 -4.13 6.97
N GLY A 566 14.17 -3.94 5.65
CA GLY A 566 15.19 -3.24 4.86
C GLY A 566 15.54 -1.83 5.36
N LEU A 567 14.69 -1.21 6.19
CA LEU A 567 14.99 0.11 6.76
C LEU A 567 16.24 0.14 7.64
N ARG A 568 16.66 -0.96 8.28
CA ARG A 568 17.94 -0.98 8.99
C ARG A 568 19.12 -0.65 8.07
N LEU A 569 19.01 -0.99 6.79
CA LEU A 569 20.03 -0.73 5.77
C LEU A 569 19.88 0.66 5.16
N VAL A 570 18.65 1.18 5.02
CA VAL A 570 18.39 2.50 4.40
C VAL A 570 18.17 3.66 5.39
N HIS A 571 18.01 3.41 6.69
CA HIS A 571 17.81 4.45 7.71
C HIS A 571 18.92 5.50 7.72
N PRO A 572 20.22 5.14 7.64
CA PRO A 572 21.29 6.13 7.51
C PRO A 572 21.21 6.98 6.23
N LEU A 573 20.40 6.56 5.24
CA LEU A 573 20.14 7.29 4.00
C LEU A 573 18.95 8.23 4.15
N VAL A 574 17.86 7.70 4.69
CA VAL A 574 16.53 8.33 4.67
C VAL A 574 16.43 9.47 5.69
N GLU A 575 16.91 9.27 6.92
CA GLU A 575 16.80 10.32 7.96
C GLU A 575 17.50 11.63 7.54
N PRO A 576 18.78 11.61 7.13
CA PRO A 576 19.44 12.83 6.66
C PRO A 576 18.75 13.42 5.41
N ALA A 577 18.09 12.61 4.59
CA ALA A 577 17.38 13.08 3.41
C ALA A 577 16.06 13.77 3.75
N MET A 578 15.36 13.34 4.80
CA MET A 578 14.20 14.04 5.35
C MET A 578 14.59 15.41 5.90
N GLN A 579 15.69 15.48 6.68
CA GLN A 579 16.24 16.75 7.17
C GLN A 579 16.62 17.71 6.03
N ARG A 580 17.28 17.19 4.98
CA ARG A 580 17.59 17.95 3.76
C ARG A 580 16.35 18.43 3.03
N SER A 581 15.28 17.64 2.98
CA SER A 581 14.03 18.05 2.34
C SER A 581 13.44 19.27 3.07
N ILE A 582 13.41 19.24 4.41
CA ILE A 582 13.01 20.40 5.23
C ILE A 582 13.91 21.60 4.91
N GLY A 583 15.24 21.40 4.98
CA GLY A 583 16.22 22.45 4.70
C GLY A 583 16.11 23.09 3.32
N LEU A 584 15.86 22.29 2.28
CA LEU A 584 15.68 22.76 0.91
C LEU A 584 14.49 23.72 0.81
N PHE A 585 13.31 23.31 1.28
CA PHE A 585 12.11 24.12 1.15
C PHE A 585 12.11 25.33 2.09
N THR A 586 12.71 25.23 3.30
CA THR A 586 12.89 26.41 4.16
C THR A 586 13.83 27.43 3.52
N SER A 587 14.90 26.98 2.85
CA SER A 587 15.82 27.89 2.14
C SER A 587 15.15 28.58 0.96
N PHE A 588 14.31 27.86 0.19
CA PHE A 588 13.53 28.48 -0.88
C PHE A 588 12.53 29.53 -0.37
N VAL A 589 11.86 29.26 0.76
CA VAL A 589 10.98 30.25 1.40
C VAL A 589 11.80 31.46 1.89
N ALA A 590 12.96 31.24 2.52
CA ALA A 590 13.85 32.31 2.99
C ALA A 590 14.33 33.23 1.85
N GLN A 591 14.73 32.65 0.73
CA GLN A 591 15.18 33.39 -0.46
C GLN A 591 14.06 34.27 -1.02
N ARG A 592 12.82 33.77 -1.10
CA ARG A 592 11.66 34.57 -1.56
C ARG A 592 11.30 35.70 -0.59
N GLN A 593 11.60 35.55 0.70
CA GLN A 593 11.40 36.59 1.71
C GLN A 593 12.56 37.60 1.78
N GLY A 594 13.59 37.45 0.94
CA GLY A 594 14.76 38.33 0.93
C GLY A 594 15.68 38.15 2.15
N LEU A 595 15.51 37.07 2.91
CA LEU A 595 16.28 36.78 4.12
C LEU A 595 17.65 36.14 3.82
N ALA A 596 17.82 35.56 2.63
CA ALA A 596 19.07 34.94 2.19
C ALA A 596 19.72 35.73 1.04
N SER A 597 21.01 36.05 1.18
CA SER A 597 21.80 36.72 0.14
C SER A 597 22.09 35.77 -1.03
N GLY A 598 21.52 36.04 -2.20
CA GLY A 598 21.57 35.14 -3.35
C GLY A 598 22.98 34.79 -3.87
N ARG A 599 23.15 33.53 -4.29
CA ARG A 599 24.07 33.10 -5.37
C ARG A 599 23.87 31.60 -5.73
N PHE A 600 22.89 31.31 -6.57
CA PHE A 600 23.02 30.23 -7.55
C PHE A 600 23.77 30.79 -8.77
N LEU A 601 25.09 30.61 -8.80
CA LEU A 601 25.92 30.83 -9.99
C LEU A 601 25.99 29.52 -10.79
N SER A 602 26.01 29.62 -12.12
CA SER A 602 25.97 28.49 -13.07
C SER A 602 26.99 27.39 -12.76
N LEU A 603 26.56 26.15 -13.05
CA LEU A 603 27.14 24.86 -12.63
C LEU A 603 28.62 24.61 -13.02
N THR A 604 29.25 25.43 -13.86
CA THR A 604 30.46 25.05 -14.61
C THR A 604 31.80 25.45 -13.97
N HIS A 605 31.84 26.26 -12.91
CA HIS A 605 33.11 26.86 -12.44
C HIS A 605 33.62 26.47 -11.03
N LYS A 606 33.08 25.43 -10.37
CA LYS A 606 33.50 25.08 -8.98
C LYS A 606 34.12 23.69 -8.77
N VAL A 607 34.36 22.92 -9.82
CA VAL A 607 34.72 21.49 -9.70
C VAL A 607 36.17 21.24 -9.22
N THR A 608 37.13 22.12 -9.50
CA THR A 608 38.55 21.69 -9.44
C THR A 608 39.25 21.82 -8.08
N ARG A 609 38.75 22.64 -7.15
CA ARG A 609 39.46 22.92 -5.87
C ARG A 609 39.00 22.05 -4.68
N THR A 610 37.81 21.46 -4.75
CA THR A 610 37.18 20.69 -3.65
C THR A 610 37.49 19.18 -3.72
N VAL A 611 37.80 18.66 -4.92
CA VAL A 611 38.10 17.24 -5.19
C VAL A 611 39.29 16.73 -4.35
N ASN A 612 40.32 17.55 -4.15
CA ASN A 612 41.54 17.13 -3.44
C ASN A 612 41.40 17.07 -1.91
N HIS A 613 40.43 17.77 -1.33
CA HIS A 613 40.23 17.75 0.13
C HIS A 613 39.32 16.60 0.57
N VAL A 614 38.37 16.20 -0.28
CA VAL A 614 37.40 15.11 -0.01
C VAL A 614 38.02 13.73 -0.17
N LEU A 615 38.93 13.55 -1.13
CA LEU A 615 39.62 12.26 -1.34
C LEU A 615 40.42 11.79 -0.12
N LYS A 616 40.81 12.72 0.77
CA LYS A 616 41.59 12.41 1.98
C LYS A 616 40.73 11.96 3.18
N GLU A 617 39.47 12.40 3.27
CA GLU A 617 38.56 12.05 4.39
C GLU A 617 37.57 10.91 4.04
N SER A 618 37.44 10.55 2.76
CA SER A 618 36.47 9.53 2.29
C SER A 618 36.89 8.08 2.57
N VAL A 619 38.12 7.84 3.02
CA VAL A 619 38.69 6.49 3.20
C VAL A 619 38.13 5.80 4.46
N ASP A 620 37.75 6.55 5.50
CA ASP A 620 37.31 5.96 6.78
C ASP A 620 35.81 5.60 6.80
N GLY A 621 34.97 6.22 5.95
CA GLY A 621 33.54 5.88 5.80
C GLY A 621 33.26 4.70 4.85
N ALA A 622 34.23 4.33 4.00
CA ALA A 622 34.04 3.37 2.91
C ALA A 622 33.73 1.93 3.38
N PHE A 623 34.15 1.54 4.58
CA PHE A 623 33.95 0.18 5.09
C PHE A 623 32.50 -0.13 5.51
N VAL A 624 31.70 0.87 5.89
CA VAL A 624 30.26 0.70 6.16
C VAL A 624 29.46 0.62 4.84
N HIS A 625 29.96 1.25 3.79
CA HIS A 625 29.32 1.35 2.48
C HIS A 625 29.58 0.16 1.54
N LEU A 626 30.71 -0.54 1.69
CA LEU A 626 30.98 -1.83 1.03
C LEU A 626 29.91 -2.89 1.32
N ARG A 627 29.20 -2.77 2.44
CA ARG A 627 28.09 -3.66 2.83
C ARG A 627 26.80 -3.40 2.07
N ALA A 628 26.56 -2.17 1.59
CA ALA A 628 25.46 -1.83 0.70
C ALA A 628 25.77 -2.21 -0.76
N ILE A 629 27.05 -2.16 -1.14
CA ILE A 629 27.52 -2.66 -2.45
C ILE A 629 27.35 -4.20 -2.55
N ALA A 630 27.40 -4.93 -1.43
CA ALA A 630 27.02 -6.34 -1.40
C ALA A 630 25.52 -6.59 -1.68
N HIS A 631 24.66 -5.58 -1.50
CA HIS A 631 23.26 -5.60 -1.94
C HIS A 631 23.14 -5.28 -3.44
N ASP A 632 24.00 -4.42 -4.01
CA ASP A 632 24.11 -4.23 -5.47
C ASP A 632 24.51 -5.52 -6.19
N LEU A 633 25.19 -6.46 -5.53
CA LEU A 633 25.46 -7.81 -6.08
C LEU A 633 24.16 -8.63 -6.31
N ILE A 634 23.07 -8.32 -5.61
CA ILE A 634 21.74 -8.93 -5.82
C ILE A 634 21.01 -8.24 -7.00
N ASP A 635 21.17 -6.93 -7.14
CA ASP A 635 20.69 -6.20 -8.32
C ASP A 635 21.50 -6.56 -9.59
N ASP A 636 22.80 -6.85 -9.46
CA ASP A 636 23.63 -7.35 -10.55
C ASP A 636 23.34 -8.82 -10.89
N ALA A 637 22.85 -9.63 -9.94
CA ALA A 637 22.25 -10.92 -10.26
C ALA A 637 20.96 -10.76 -11.09
N THR A 638 20.20 -9.68 -10.82
CA THR A 638 18.99 -9.30 -11.57
C THR A 638 19.36 -8.76 -12.97
N LYS A 639 20.45 -8.00 -13.11
CA LYS A 639 21.02 -7.64 -14.43
C LYS A 639 21.59 -8.85 -15.17
N GLY A 640 22.12 -9.84 -14.45
CA GLY A 640 22.50 -11.14 -15.01
C GLY A 640 21.30 -11.84 -15.64
N ILE A 641 20.15 -11.81 -14.97
CA ILE A 641 18.87 -12.32 -15.47
C ILE A 641 18.36 -11.45 -16.65
N GLU A 642 18.45 -10.12 -16.60
CA GLU A 642 18.12 -9.22 -17.73
C GLU A 642 19.00 -9.45 -18.96
N ASN A 643 20.30 -9.71 -18.78
CA ASN A 643 21.23 -10.01 -19.88
C ASN A 643 20.95 -11.37 -20.53
N VAL A 644 20.43 -12.33 -19.77
CA VAL A 644 19.96 -13.62 -20.31
C VAL A 644 18.61 -13.45 -21.04
N LEU A 645 17.71 -12.63 -20.48
CA LEU A 645 16.40 -12.30 -21.06
C LEU A 645 16.49 -11.49 -22.36
N SER A 646 17.46 -10.58 -22.45
CA SER A 646 17.68 -9.73 -23.64
C SER A 646 18.40 -10.44 -24.78
N ARG A 647 19.08 -11.56 -24.52
CA ARG A 647 19.76 -12.39 -25.55
C ARG A 647 18.85 -13.39 -26.27
N LYS A 648 17.56 -13.50 -25.89
CA LYS A 648 16.58 -14.41 -26.51
C LYS A 648 15.45 -13.70 -27.26
N ARG A 649 15.71 -12.50 -27.80
CA ARG A 649 14.84 -11.89 -28.83
C ARG A 649 15.49 -12.00 -30.20
#